data_AF-A0A5C6FA85-F1
#
_entry.id   AF-A0A5C6FA85-F1
#
_cell.length_a   1.000
_cell.length_b   1.000
_cell.length_c   1.000
_cell.angle_alpha   90.00
_cell.angle_beta   90.00
_cell.angle_gamma   90.00
#
_symmetry.space_group_name_H-M   'P 1'
#
loop_
_entity.id
_entity.type
_entity.pdbx_description
1 polymer ?
#
loop_
_entity_poly.entity_id
_entity_poly.type
_entity_poly.pdbx_seq_one_letter_code
_entity_poly.pdbx_strand_id
1 'polypeptide(L)'
;MKRQFIAVIGLFLAAAPGFADDWGYYSIIPVSAPKLVLEAVDSGTAAGTVVSIGQPTAEANQKWVVEPKGDGLYVIKPSYSSMLVLAINKGGERNGTLAVLETDNGKPSQLWALTQQENGSYTLVPKHAPEKGLDHLGGKKVTGAQIDLWENKPGDQHLQWYIRPLTGSPVPAATADVVAEYVPPVLQPEEILAGEVKQFQFNASRIFPGTVRDVTVFIPAQYDASKPACVYVKTDGYRPQEKTMLETMIAGKEMPVTVGVFVRPGDVPAPMKGTLGRRNRDFEYDGVSDNNVHFLVDELLPFVAKEFNLNLSDDGNDRCMAGGSSGGIAAFTAAWNRPDAFSRVYAASGSWVAFRGGHEFPTMVRKFEARPIRAFLTTATRDMENAAGDWFLLDQEMDKALKFSGYDYQFRTIDGRHVAGYSEHWQEAMAYLWRGWPERVQAGPSAPRAQEILIPGEGWKLVAEGFKSTRGPACNAVGEVFFADTTSDRIHRIELDGTVSEFATDTGKAHCVTVGADGNVFTISEQSGKLMSYDATGKGSVVMEDILGHSILARPDGSLYVTTNGDKAHGPGSVWLIKDGKKTRVDTGIKFATGMTYRPDQWLLSMAEGHSKWVYSYQINNDGTLKNKERFFHLHVAEWDDDAGAESVCYSSEGRQFVATRSGIQISADDGPTQVILSVPDFSRVTGVCLGGKDGDTLFAFCGSRIWKRKIQHHAMGAFSPWTKVNATKL
;
A
#
# COMPACT_ATOMS: atom_id res chain seq x y z
N MET A 1 -10.35 -52.99 3.21
CA MET A 1 -10.06 -53.35 1.80
C MET A 1 -10.25 -52.07 0.99
N LYS A 2 -9.27 -51.17 0.81
CA LYS A 2 -8.08 -51.24 -0.07
C LYS A 2 -8.26 -52.12 -1.31
N ARG A 3 -8.35 -51.49 -2.48
CA ARG A 3 -7.58 -51.72 -3.74
C ARG A 3 -7.92 -50.56 -4.71
N GLN A 4 -6.94 -49.69 -5.02
CA GLN A 4 -5.99 -49.75 -6.16
C GLN A 4 -6.69 -49.49 -7.51
N PHE A 5 -6.20 -48.65 -8.43
CA PHE A 5 -4.98 -48.80 -9.26
C PHE A 5 -5.02 -47.63 -10.29
N ILE A 6 -3.98 -46.86 -10.61
CA ILE A 6 -2.91 -47.05 -11.64
C ILE A 6 -2.25 -45.64 -11.73
N ALA A 7 -0.98 -45.41 -11.35
CA ALA A 7 0.25 -45.48 -12.17
C ALA A 7 0.13 -44.68 -13.49
N VAL A 8 1.03 -43.82 -13.96
CA VAL A 8 2.45 -44.00 -14.30
C VAL A 8 2.96 -42.61 -14.76
N ILE A 9 4.15 -42.12 -14.42
CA ILE A 9 5.38 -41.89 -15.25
C ILE A 9 5.86 -40.51 -14.72
N GLY A 10 7.08 -40.24 -14.24
CA GLY A 10 8.40 -40.78 -14.53
C GLY A 10 9.25 -39.64 -15.10
N LEU A 11 10.34 -39.23 -14.42
CA LEU A 11 11.66 -39.00 -15.03
C LEU A 11 12.72 -38.61 -13.97
N PHE A 12 13.77 -39.42 -13.88
CA PHE A 12 15.16 -39.03 -13.59
C PHE A 12 15.74 -38.32 -14.83
N LEU A 13 16.84 -37.55 -14.91
CA LEU A 13 18.12 -37.35 -14.20
C LEU A 13 18.60 -35.91 -14.59
N ALA A 14 19.04 -35.06 -13.66
CA ALA A 14 20.43 -34.80 -13.24
C ALA A 14 21.33 -33.90 -14.13
N ALA A 15 21.91 -32.89 -13.45
CA ALA A 15 23.23 -32.22 -13.57
C ALA A 15 23.16 -30.74 -14.05
N ALA A 16 23.04 -29.75 -13.14
CA ALA A 16 24.07 -29.09 -12.29
C ALA A 16 24.75 -27.88 -12.99
N PRO A 17 25.41 -26.96 -12.26
CA PRO A 17 24.84 -25.91 -11.41
C PRO A 17 25.22 -24.50 -11.93
N GLY A 18 24.41 -23.48 -11.62
CA GLY A 18 24.73 -22.12 -12.04
C GLY A 18 23.99 -21.08 -11.21
N PHE A 19 24.67 -20.61 -10.17
CA PHE A 19 24.38 -19.44 -9.32
C PHE A 19 23.11 -19.48 -8.48
N ALA A 20 23.35 -19.39 -7.16
CA ALA A 20 22.36 -19.29 -6.12
C ALA A 20 21.56 -17.98 -6.26
N ASP A 21 20.25 -18.10 -6.34
CA ASP A 21 19.34 -16.98 -6.09
C ASP A 21 19.34 -16.68 -4.58
N ASP A 22 19.81 -15.51 -4.19
CA ASP A 22 19.79 -15.03 -2.79
C ASP A 22 18.36 -14.56 -2.43
N TRP A 23 17.64 -15.31 -1.60
CA TRP A 23 16.22 -15.11 -1.20
C TRP A 23 16.02 -14.21 0.04
N GLY A 24 16.91 -13.25 0.26
CA GLY A 24 16.83 -12.30 1.37
C GLY A 24 17.12 -12.91 2.76
N TYR A 25 17.20 -12.05 3.77
CA TYR A 25 17.56 -12.41 5.13
C TYR A 25 16.52 -11.92 6.13
N TYR A 26 16.27 -12.71 7.17
CA TYR A 26 15.28 -12.47 8.22
C TYR A 26 15.96 -12.38 9.58
N SER A 27 15.38 -11.55 10.45
CA SER A 27 15.59 -11.61 11.89
C SER A 27 14.45 -12.40 12.51
N ILE A 28 14.78 -13.34 13.40
CA ILE A 28 13.80 -14.15 14.14
C ILE A 28 13.83 -13.66 15.60
N ILE A 29 12.72 -13.09 16.09
CA ILE A 29 12.65 -12.38 17.37
C ILE A 29 11.64 -13.11 18.28
N PRO A 30 12.02 -13.56 19.49
CA PRO A 30 11.08 -14.17 20.41
C PRO A 30 10.07 -13.13 20.93
N VAL A 31 8.78 -13.47 20.91
CA VAL A 31 7.72 -12.59 21.45
C VAL A 31 7.95 -12.30 22.94
N SER A 32 8.43 -13.29 23.69
CA SER A 32 8.75 -13.15 25.11
C SER A 32 9.92 -12.18 25.42
N ALA A 33 10.79 -11.91 24.45
CA ALA A 33 11.95 -11.00 24.59
C ALA A 33 12.18 -10.16 23.31
N PRO A 34 11.31 -9.17 23.02
CA PRO A 34 11.27 -8.47 21.73
C PRO A 34 12.47 -7.55 21.45
N LYS A 35 13.39 -7.41 22.41
CA LYS A 35 14.65 -6.65 22.27
C LYS A 35 15.84 -7.53 21.91
N LEU A 36 15.64 -8.85 21.78
CA LEU A 36 16.68 -9.83 21.49
C LEU A 36 16.33 -10.58 20.19
N VAL A 37 17.32 -11.23 19.57
CA VAL A 37 17.16 -11.93 18.29
C VAL A 37 17.80 -13.31 18.34
N LEU A 38 17.25 -14.27 17.60
CA LEU A 38 17.83 -15.61 17.42
C LEU A 38 19.21 -15.48 16.78
N GLU A 39 20.19 -16.17 17.35
CA GLU A 39 21.56 -16.18 16.88
C GLU A 39 22.19 -17.57 16.91
N ALA A 40 23.02 -17.87 15.91
CA ALA A 40 23.97 -18.97 15.99
C ALA A 40 25.16 -18.52 16.84
N VAL A 41 25.44 -19.23 17.93
CA VAL A 41 26.50 -18.84 18.87
C VAL A 41 27.86 -18.86 18.16
N ASP A 42 28.64 -17.79 18.33
CA ASP A 42 29.98 -17.60 17.76
C ASP A 42 30.10 -17.77 16.24
N SER A 43 28.99 -17.63 15.49
CA SER A 43 28.94 -17.94 14.05
C SER A 43 29.44 -19.35 13.72
N GLY A 44 29.17 -20.32 14.60
CA GLY A 44 29.67 -21.69 14.44
C GLY A 44 29.34 -22.30 13.08
N THR A 45 30.33 -22.94 12.46
CA THR A 45 30.25 -23.54 11.12
C THR A 45 30.20 -25.08 11.15
N ALA A 46 30.02 -25.67 12.33
CA ALA A 46 29.94 -27.12 12.52
C ALA A 46 28.54 -27.57 12.94
N ALA A 47 28.17 -28.81 12.58
CA ALA A 47 26.97 -29.43 13.11
C ALA A 47 27.05 -29.59 14.64
N GLY A 48 25.95 -29.31 15.32
CA GLY A 48 25.88 -29.19 16.78
C GLY A 48 26.12 -27.78 17.32
N THR A 49 26.34 -26.76 16.46
CA THR A 49 26.42 -25.36 16.90
C THR A 49 25.12 -24.97 17.60
N VAL A 50 25.23 -24.48 18.83
CA VAL A 50 24.07 -24.08 19.64
C VAL A 50 23.47 -22.79 19.09
N VAL A 51 22.15 -22.68 19.12
CA VAL A 51 21.45 -21.41 18.90
C VAL A 51 20.96 -20.84 20.23
N SER A 52 20.94 -19.52 20.32
CA SER A 52 20.48 -18.78 21.50
C SER A 52 19.81 -17.49 21.06
N ILE A 53 19.43 -16.62 22.00
CA ILE A 53 19.07 -15.25 21.68
C ILE A 53 20.11 -14.23 22.17
N GLY A 54 20.39 -13.23 21.35
CA GLY A 54 21.41 -12.20 21.59
C GLY A 54 20.90 -10.79 21.38
N GLN A 55 21.76 -9.81 21.74
CA GLN A 55 21.50 -8.41 21.40
C GLN A 55 21.60 -8.25 19.87
N PRO A 56 20.70 -7.48 19.22
CA PRO A 56 20.79 -7.27 17.79
C PRO A 56 22.10 -6.57 17.40
N THR A 57 22.97 -7.25 16.65
CA THR A 57 24.27 -6.75 16.17
C THR A 57 24.33 -6.58 14.65
N ALA A 58 23.31 -7.06 13.92
CA ALA A 58 23.27 -7.13 12.46
C ALA A 58 24.39 -7.98 11.82
N GLU A 59 25.07 -8.79 12.62
CA GLU A 59 26.08 -9.75 12.19
C GLU A 59 25.45 -10.96 11.47
N ALA A 60 26.24 -11.65 10.66
CA ALA A 60 25.76 -12.76 9.83
C ALA A 60 25.13 -13.90 10.65
N ASN A 61 25.55 -14.09 11.89
CA ASN A 61 25.00 -15.12 12.77
C ASN A 61 23.59 -14.85 13.32
N GLN A 62 23.05 -13.66 13.06
CA GLN A 62 21.68 -13.26 13.40
C GLN A 62 20.79 -13.10 12.16
N LYS A 63 21.29 -13.47 10.98
CA LYS A 63 20.59 -13.39 9.71
C LYS A 63 20.18 -14.78 9.29
N TRP A 64 18.89 -14.97 9.04
CA TRP A 64 18.31 -16.28 8.75
C TRP A 64 17.64 -16.28 7.38
N VAL A 65 17.81 -17.33 6.62
CA VAL A 65 17.07 -17.59 5.38
C VAL A 65 15.98 -18.60 5.71
N VAL A 66 14.74 -18.29 5.34
CA VAL A 66 13.59 -19.19 5.51
C VAL A 66 13.20 -19.73 4.14
N GLU A 67 13.53 -20.99 3.88
CA GLU A 67 13.46 -21.63 2.57
C GLU A 67 12.27 -22.61 2.52
N PRO A 68 11.28 -22.45 1.61
CA PRO A 68 10.20 -23.42 1.46
C PRO A 68 10.70 -24.75 0.89
N LYS A 69 10.18 -25.87 1.41
CA LYS A 69 10.49 -27.24 0.93
C LYS A 69 9.28 -28.01 0.36
N GLY A 70 8.12 -27.35 0.23
CA GLY A 70 6.85 -27.95 -0.16
C GLY A 70 6.00 -28.40 1.03
N ASP A 71 4.72 -28.71 0.80
CA ASP A 71 3.76 -29.16 1.82
C ASP A 71 3.61 -28.23 3.05
N GLY A 72 3.81 -26.91 2.86
CA GLY A 72 3.76 -25.93 3.94
C GLY A 72 4.92 -26.02 4.95
N LEU A 73 6.01 -26.70 4.58
CA LEU A 73 7.20 -26.87 5.41
C LEU A 73 8.37 -25.99 4.95
N TYR A 74 9.17 -25.57 5.91
CA TYR A 74 10.28 -24.66 5.73
C TYR A 74 11.56 -25.19 6.35
N VAL A 75 12.69 -24.82 5.77
CA VAL A 75 14.03 -24.98 6.34
C VAL A 75 14.54 -23.60 6.72
N ILE A 76 15.20 -23.49 7.88
CA ILE A 76 15.75 -22.22 8.36
C ILE A 76 17.28 -22.33 8.38
N LYS A 77 17.97 -21.45 7.64
CA LYS A 77 19.43 -21.47 7.45
C LYS A 77 20.07 -20.20 7.99
N PRO A 78 21.26 -20.24 8.60
CA PRO A 78 22.01 -19.02 8.85
C PRO A 78 22.53 -18.45 7.52
N SER A 79 22.62 -17.13 7.39
CA SER A 79 23.01 -16.47 6.12
C SER A 79 24.40 -16.84 5.62
N TYR A 80 25.29 -17.26 6.53
CA TYR A 80 26.69 -17.54 6.24
C TYR A 80 26.96 -19.01 5.89
N SER A 81 25.95 -19.89 5.90
CA SER A 81 26.14 -21.31 5.58
C SER A 81 24.97 -21.90 4.81
N SER A 82 25.25 -22.43 3.62
CA SER A 82 24.31 -23.20 2.82
C SER A 82 24.21 -24.67 3.23
N MET A 83 25.13 -25.14 4.09
CA MET A 83 25.24 -26.54 4.50
C MET A 83 24.56 -26.83 5.85
N LEU A 84 24.26 -25.80 6.64
CA LEU A 84 23.72 -25.94 7.99
C LEU A 84 22.29 -25.42 8.06
N VAL A 85 21.46 -26.08 8.86
CA VAL A 85 20.05 -25.75 9.07
C VAL A 85 19.69 -25.82 10.55
N LEU A 86 18.77 -24.95 10.98
CA LEU A 86 18.17 -25.02 12.31
C LEU A 86 17.40 -26.32 12.46
N ALA A 87 17.74 -27.08 13.49
CA ALA A 87 17.19 -28.39 13.75
C ALA A 87 17.03 -28.63 15.25
N ILE A 88 16.14 -29.56 15.60
CA ILE A 88 16.17 -30.13 16.95
C ILE A 88 17.29 -31.18 17.02
N ASN A 89 18.18 -31.03 18.00
CA ASN A 89 19.39 -31.83 18.15
C ASN A 89 19.10 -33.33 18.08
N LYS A 90 19.64 -33.99 17.06
CA LYS A 90 19.48 -35.42 16.76
C LYS A 90 18.02 -35.89 16.65
N GLY A 91 17.09 -34.97 16.41
CA GLY A 91 15.65 -35.27 16.33
C GLY A 91 15.05 -35.72 17.67
N GLY A 92 15.56 -35.23 18.80
CA GLY A 92 14.94 -35.53 20.10
C GLY A 92 13.51 -35.00 20.19
N GLU A 93 12.67 -35.71 20.95
CA GLU A 93 11.24 -35.41 21.14
C GLU A 93 10.91 -34.98 22.58
N ARG A 94 11.89 -34.95 23.48
CA ARG A 94 11.67 -34.58 24.88
C ARG A 94 11.64 -33.07 25.03
N ASN A 95 10.79 -32.56 25.93
CA ASN A 95 10.85 -31.18 26.36
C ASN A 95 12.28 -30.85 26.86
N GLY A 96 12.82 -29.70 26.47
CA GLY A 96 14.19 -29.29 26.77
C GLY A 96 15.25 -29.80 25.79
N THR A 97 14.87 -30.51 24.71
CA THR A 97 15.84 -30.89 23.67
C THR A 97 16.30 -29.63 22.94
N LEU A 98 17.59 -29.33 22.95
CA LEU A 98 18.13 -28.12 22.35
C LEU A 98 17.89 -28.03 20.83
N ALA A 99 17.60 -26.83 20.37
CA ALA A 99 17.76 -26.45 18.98
C ALA A 99 19.23 -26.13 18.69
N VAL A 100 19.72 -26.62 17.55
CA VAL A 100 21.11 -26.48 17.10
C VAL A 100 21.14 -26.30 15.58
N LEU A 101 22.29 -25.96 15.03
CA LEU A 101 22.55 -26.11 13.61
C LEU A 101 23.03 -27.53 13.30
N GLU A 102 22.42 -28.21 12.33
CA GLU A 102 22.89 -29.50 11.82
C GLU A 102 23.16 -29.44 10.31
N THR A 103 23.94 -30.38 9.79
CA THR A 103 24.11 -30.53 8.33
C THR A 103 22.78 -30.82 7.66
N ASP A 104 22.42 -30.02 6.65
CA ASP A 104 21.20 -30.17 5.86
C ASP A 104 21.19 -31.53 5.16
N ASN A 105 20.25 -32.38 5.55
CA ASN A 105 20.02 -33.70 4.96
C ASN A 105 18.52 -34.00 4.83
N GLY A 106 17.67 -32.97 4.94
CA GLY A 106 16.22 -33.08 4.80
C GLY A 106 15.50 -33.91 5.88
N LYS A 107 16.14 -34.15 7.04
CA LYS A 107 15.49 -34.90 8.13
C LYS A 107 14.24 -34.17 8.64
N PRO A 108 13.20 -34.89 9.10
CA PRO A 108 12.01 -34.27 9.70
C PRO A 108 12.29 -33.30 10.85
N SER A 109 13.39 -33.47 11.59
CA SER A 109 13.82 -32.55 12.65
C SER A 109 14.43 -31.22 12.17
N GLN A 110 14.60 -31.06 10.86
CA GLN A 110 15.12 -29.86 10.18
C GLN A 110 14.01 -29.10 9.44
N LEU A 111 12.79 -29.67 9.39
CA LEU A 111 11.65 -29.15 8.66
C LEU A 111 10.65 -28.56 9.64
N TRP A 112 10.23 -27.33 9.40
CA TRP A 112 9.40 -26.52 10.30
C TRP A 112 8.09 -26.15 9.62
N ALA A 113 6.96 -26.41 10.27
CA ALA A 113 5.69 -25.78 9.94
C ALA A 113 5.60 -24.43 10.65
N LEU A 114 5.25 -23.39 9.90
CA LEU A 114 5.08 -22.03 10.42
C LEU A 114 3.60 -21.70 10.51
N THR A 115 3.08 -21.51 11.73
CA THR A 115 1.67 -21.16 11.95
C THR A 115 1.55 -19.74 12.48
N GLN A 116 0.98 -18.85 11.66
CA GLN A 116 0.78 -17.45 12.03
C GLN A 116 -0.26 -17.30 13.15
N GLN A 117 0.03 -16.41 14.10
CA GLN A 117 -0.82 -16.05 15.24
C GLN A 117 -1.49 -14.69 14.98
N GLU A 118 -2.55 -14.37 15.74
CA GLU A 118 -3.31 -13.11 15.58
C GLU A 118 -2.44 -11.84 15.73
N ASN A 119 -1.40 -11.90 16.57
CA ASN A 119 -0.46 -10.79 16.79
C ASN A 119 0.62 -10.66 15.70
N GLY A 120 0.53 -11.43 14.61
CA GLY A 120 1.50 -11.46 13.51
C GLY A 120 2.79 -12.23 13.79
N SER A 121 2.91 -12.89 14.94
CA SER A 121 4.02 -13.83 15.22
C SER A 121 3.74 -15.22 14.63
N TYR A 122 4.73 -16.11 14.69
CA TYR A 122 4.65 -17.48 14.21
C TYR A 122 5.03 -18.47 15.31
N THR A 123 4.33 -19.59 15.34
CA THR A 123 4.83 -20.79 16.03
C THR A 123 5.60 -21.65 15.04
N LEU A 124 6.77 -22.12 15.45
CA LEU A 124 7.67 -22.97 14.66
C LEU A 124 7.57 -24.41 15.16
N VAL A 125 6.88 -25.27 14.42
CA VAL A 125 6.61 -26.67 14.81
C VAL A 125 7.48 -27.61 13.96
N PRO A 126 8.36 -28.44 14.54
CA PRO A 126 9.18 -29.35 13.75
C PRO A 126 8.35 -30.54 13.27
N LYS A 127 8.59 -31.00 12.03
CA LYS A 127 7.80 -32.06 11.37
C LYS A 127 7.79 -33.37 12.15
N HIS A 128 8.87 -33.71 12.87
CA HIS A 128 8.94 -34.95 13.66
C HIS A 128 8.18 -34.89 14.98
N ALA A 129 7.87 -33.70 15.50
CA ALA A 129 7.20 -33.51 16.78
C ALA A 129 6.09 -32.44 16.66
N PRO A 130 4.95 -32.76 16.01
CA PRO A 130 3.90 -31.79 15.67
C PRO A 130 3.17 -31.16 16.87
N GLU A 131 3.25 -31.78 18.05
CA GLU A 131 2.68 -31.27 19.30
C GLU A 131 3.66 -30.35 20.06
N LYS A 132 4.81 -30.01 19.46
CA LYS A 132 5.88 -29.24 20.08
C LYS A 132 6.28 -28.04 19.24
N GLY A 133 6.85 -27.03 19.88
CA GLY A 133 7.29 -25.81 19.23
C GLY A 133 8.70 -25.40 19.66
N LEU A 134 9.32 -24.54 18.84
CA LEU A 134 10.57 -23.89 19.16
C LEU A 134 10.36 -22.93 20.34
N ASP A 135 11.03 -23.20 21.45
CA ASP A 135 10.88 -22.49 22.71
C ASP A 135 12.09 -21.61 23.02
N HIS A 136 11.82 -20.40 23.49
CA HIS A 136 12.82 -19.51 24.07
C HIS A 136 13.07 -19.85 25.56
N LEU A 137 13.36 -21.12 25.88
CA LEU A 137 13.73 -21.61 27.21
C LEU A 137 12.84 -21.06 28.35
N GLY A 138 11.53 -21.16 28.18
CA GLY A 138 10.52 -20.66 29.12
C GLY A 138 10.49 -19.13 29.28
N GLY A 139 10.99 -18.37 28.29
CA GLY A 139 10.93 -16.91 28.24
C GLY A 139 12.02 -16.18 29.04
N LYS A 140 13.19 -16.79 29.24
CA LYS A 140 14.30 -16.18 29.98
C LYS A 140 14.91 -15.01 29.20
N LYS A 141 14.57 -13.78 29.60
CA LYS A 141 14.95 -12.53 28.90
C LYS A 141 16.42 -12.10 29.12
N VAL A 142 17.37 -13.02 28.96
CA VAL A 142 18.82 -12.78 29.11
C VAL A 142 19.55 -13.19 27.84
N THR A 143 20.55 -12.42 27.44
CA THR A 143 21.46 -12.77 26.33
C THR A 143 22.09 -14.13 26.58
N GLY A 144 22.14 -14.97 25.54
CA GLY A 144 22.66 -16.33 25.61
C GLY A 144 21.66 -17.37 26.14
N ALA A 145 20.39 -16.99 26.39
CA ALA A 145 19.34 -17.97 26.66
C ALA A 145 19.21 -18.92 25.46
N GLN A 146 19.38 -20.21 25.71
CA GLN A 146 19.34 -21.25 24.69
C GLN A 146 17.92 -21.43 24.15
N ILE A 147 17.82 -22.10 23.01
CA ILE A 147 16.54 -22.44 22.39
C ILE A 147 16.35 -23.94 22.48
N ASP A 148 15.15 -24.37 22.82
CA ASP A 148 14.81 -25.77 23.03
C ASP A 148 13.45 -26.14 22.43
N LEU A 149 13.15 -27.44 22.45
CA LEU A 149 11.87 -27.98 22.04
C LEU A 149 10.97 -28.07 23.27
N TRP A 150 9.75 -27.53 23.19
CA TRP A 150 8.79 -27.63 24.28
C TRP A 150 7.37 -27.95 23.79
N GLU A 151 6.52 -28.42 24.71
CA GLU A 151 5.11 -28.69 24.43
C GLU A 151 4.40 -27.42 23.93
N ASN A 152 3.80 -27.49 22.73
CA ASN A 152 3.21 -26.34 22.08
C ASN A 152 1.86 -26.00 22.73
N LYS A 153 1.75 -24.82 23.35
CA LYS A 153 0.51 -24.34 23.99
C LYS A 153 0.01 -23.07 23.30
N PRO A 154 -1.25 -23.05 22.83
CA PRO A 154 -1.82 -21.85 22.22
C PRO A 154 -1.71 -20.63 23.14
N GLY A 155 -1.30 -19.49 22.58
CA GLY A 155 -1.15 -18.23 23.32
C GLY A 155 0.14 -18.09 24.14
N ASP A 156 0.98 -19.12 24.20
CA ASP A 156 2.23 -19.06 24.96
C ASP A 156 3.31 -18.25 24.22
N GLN A 157 3.70 -17.12 24.80
CA GLN A 157 4.60 -16.15 24.16
C GLN A 157 6.05 -16.62 24.04
N HIS A 158 6.49 -17.62 24.81
CA HIS A 158 7.86 -18.14 24.67
C HIS A 158 8.00 -19.14 23.51
N LEU A 159 6.89 -19.62 22.97
CA LEU A 159 6.80 -20.48 21.77
C LEU A 159 6.50 -19.70 20.48
N GLN A 160 6.45 -18.37 20.56
CA GLN A 160 6.10 -17.49 19.46
C GLN A 160 7.27 -16.62 19.03
N TRP A 161 7.39 -16.42 17.72
CA TRP A 161 8.52 -15.73 17.10
C TRP A 161 8.03 -14.78 16.01
N TYR A 162 8.45 -13.52 16.04
CA TYR A 162 8.33 -12.63 14.89
C TYR A 162 9.42 -12.96 13.89
N ILE A 163 9.05 -13.24 12.65
CA ILE A 163 9.98 -13.43 11.53
C ILE A 163 9.91 -12.14 10.71
N ARG A 164 10.93 -11.28 10.84
CA ARG A 164 10.97 -9.95 10.21
C ARG A 164 12.01 -9.91 9.10
N PRO A 165 11.68 -9.47 7.88
CA PRO A 165 12.69 -9.26 6.85
C PRO A 165 13.70 -8.21 7.32
N LEU A 166 14.98 -8.42 7.03
CA LEU A 166 16.03 -7.44 7.29
C LEU A 166 16.05 -6.39 6.16
N THR A 167 16.23 -5.13 6.53
CA THR A 167 16.32 -3.98 5.60
C THR A 167 17.33 -4.27 4.47
N GLY A 168 16.89 -4.15 3.21
CA GLY A 168 17.68 -4.46 2.02
C GLY A 168 17.59 -5.92 1.52
N SER A 169 16.72 -6.75 2.12
CA SER A 169 16.49 -8.13 1.66
C SER A 169 15.45 -8.18 0.53
N PRO A 170 15.71 -8.88 -0.59
CA PRO A 170 14.67 -9.20 -1.57
C PRO A 170 13.61 -10.11 -0.91
N VAL A 171 12.34 -9.72 -1.01
CA VAL A 171 11.21 -10.55 -0.55
C VAL A 171 10.98 -11.70 -1.53
N PRO A 172 10.76 -12.94 -1.06
CA PRO A 172 10.54 -14.08 -1.94
C PRO A 172 9.38 -13.84 -2.89
N ALA A 173 9.66 -14.04 -4.18
CA ALA A 173 8.65 -14.48 -5.12
C ALA A 173 8.02 -15.78 -4.59
N ALA A 174 6.69 -15.85 -4.53
CA ALA A 174 6.02 -17.13 -4.52
C ALA A 174 6.64 -17.99 -5.64
N THR A 175 7.09 -19.19 -5.30
CA THR A 175 7.37 -20.22 -6.30
C THR A 175 6.16 -20.25 -7.21
N ALA A 176 6.35 -20.08 -8.52
CA ALA A 176 5.27 -20.21 -9.47
C ALA A 176 4.62 -21.57 -9.18
N ASP A 177 3.40 -21.54 -8.63
CA ASP A 177 2.57 -22.73 -8.63
C ASP A 177 2.63 -23.26 -10.06
N VAL A 178 2.80 -24.58 -10.20
CA VAL A 178 2.50 -25.22 -11.47
C VAL A 178 1.10 -24.77 -11.80
N VAL A 179 0.97 -23.85 -12.76
CA VAL A 179 -0.32 -23.33 -13.17
C VAL A 179 -1.03 -24.54 -13.73
N ALA A 180 -1.98 -25.07 -12.95
CA ALA A 180 -2.80 -26.16 -13.41
C ALA A 180 -3.45 -25.69 -14.72
N GLU A 181 -3.23 -26.44 -15.79
CA GLU A 181 -3.84 -26.14 -17.08
C GLU A 181 -5.36 -26.11 -16.88
N TYR A 182 -5.97 -24.99 -17.24
CA TYR A 182 -7.40 -24.82 -17.09
C TYR A 182 -8.13 -25.76 -18.05
N VAL A 183 -8.96 -26.64 -17.48
CA VAL A 183 -9.81 -27.55 -18.24
C VAL A 183 -11.26 -27.11 -18.03
N PRO A 184 -11.94 -26.59 -19.07
CA PRO A 184 -13.34 -26.23 -18.97
C PRO A 184 -14.20 -27.44 -18.56
N PRO A 185 -15.25 -27.23 -17.74
CA PRO A 185 -16.20 -28.29 -17.43
C PRO A 185 -16.91 -28.77 -18.71
N VAL A 186 -17.18 -30.08 -18.77
CA VAL A 186 -18.00 -30.65 -19.84
C VAL A 186 -19.46 -30.35 -19.52
N LEU A 187 -20.10 -29.53 -20.36
CA LEU A 187 -21.51 -29.14 -20.21
C LEU A 187 -22.36 -29.79 -21.29
N GLN A 188 -23.57 -30.19 -20.92
CA GLN A 188 -24.57 -30.62 -21.90
C GLN A 188 -25.26 -29.39 -22.51
N PRO A 189 -25.59 -29.39 -23.82
CA PRO A 189 -26.20 -28.23 -24.48
C PRO A 189 -27.47 -27.70 -23.80
N GLU A 190 -28.27 -28.58 -23.18
CA GLU A 190 -29.49 -28.21 -22.45
C GLU A 190 -29.24 -27.43 -21.14
N GLU A 191 -28.02 -27.47 -20.60
CA GLU A 191 -27.63 -26.71 -19.40
C GLU A 191 -27.33 -25.24 -19.74
N ILE A 192 -27.06 -24.93 -21.01
CA ILE A 192 -26.70 -23.60 -21.49
C ILE A 192 -27.98 -22.85 -21.90
N LEU A 193 -28.53 -22.07 -20.97
CA LEU A 193 -29.73 -21.27 -21.21
C LEU A 193 -29.40 -19.99 -21.99
N ALA A 194 -30.21 -19.69 -23.00
CA ALA A 194 -30.03 -18.52 -23.85
C ALA A 194 -30.51 -17.23 -23.17
N GLY A 195 -29.59 -16.30 -22.89
CA GLY A 195 -29.89 -14.95 -22.44
C GLY A 195 -30.28 -14.00 -23.59
N GLU A 196 -30.63 -12.77 -23.22
CA GLU A 196 -31.08 -11.72 -24.12
C GLU A 196 -29.99 -10.65 -24.35
N VAL A 197 -29.94 -10.09 -25.55
CA VAL A 197 -29.05 -8.97 -25.90
C VAL A 197 -29.88 -7.74 -26.28
N LYS A 198 -29.60 -6.61 -25.62
CA LYS A 198 -30.21 -5.29 -25.88
C LYS A 198 -29.14 -4.31 -26.36
N GLN A 199 -29.50 -3.40 -27.26
CA GLN A 199 -28.59 -2.36 -27.76
C GLN A 199 -29.26 -1.00 -27.68
N PHE A 200 -28.47 0.02 -27.30
CA PHE A 200 -28.90 1.40 -27.28
C PHE A 200 -27.70 2.34 -27.45
N GLN A 201 -27.98 3.62 -27.63
CA GLN A 201 -26.97 4.67 -27.69
C GLN A 201 -27.05 5.54 -26.43
N PHE A 202 -25.92 5.80 -25.79
CA PHE A 202 -25.81 6.69 -24.64
C PHE A 202 -25.14 8.00 -25.06
N ASN A 203 -25.80 9.13 -24.78
CA ASN A 203 -25.36 10.47 -25.18
C ASN A 203 -25.53 11.54 -24.09
N ALA A 204 -25.76 11.12 -22.84
CA ALA A 204 -26.09 11.99 -21.72
C ALA A 204 -24.96 12.09 -20.68
N SER A 205 -23.71 11.82 -21.07
CA SER A 205 -22.59 11.85 -20.14
C SER A 205 -22.25 13.29 -19.73
N ARG A 206 -22.13 13.54 -18.42
CA ARG A 206 -21.61 14.79 -17.87
C ARG A 206 -20.11 14.73 -17.65
N ILE A 207 -19.60 13.53 -17.37
CA ILE A 207 -18.16 13.27 -17.19
C ILE A 207 -17.41 13.36 -18.52
N PHE A 208 -18.00 12.82 -19.59
CA PHE A 208 -17.49 12.94 -20.96
C PHE A 208 -18.48 13.72 -21.84
N PRO A 209 -18.54 15.06 -21.68
CA PRO A 209 -19.59 15.87 -22.27
C PRO A 209 -19.58 15.85 -23.80
N GLY A 210 -20.78 15.85 -24.38
CA GLY A 210 -21.00 15.90 -25.83
C GLY A 210 -20.70 14.60 -26.57
N THR A 211 -20.35 13.54 -25.85
CA THR A 211 -20.07 12.24 -26.46
C THR A 211 -21.32 11.45 -26.76
N VAL A 212 -21.22 10.62 -27.80
CA VAL A 212 -22.21 9.63 -28.20
C VAL A 212 -21.50 8.27 -28.28
N ARG A 213 -22.09 7.21 -27.72
CA ARG A 213 -21.50 5.86 -27.73
C ARG A 213 -22.55 4.76 -27.82
N ASP A 214 -22.19 3.66 -28.48
CA ASP A 214 -23.02 2.46 -28.50
C ASP A 214 -22.78 1.62 -27.25
N VAL A 215 -23.86 1.11 -26.68
CA VAL A 215 -23.85 0.21 -25.53
C VAL A 215 -24.69 -1.01 -25.86
N THR A 216 -24.16 -2.18 -25.52
CA THR A 216 -24.87 -3.46 -25.61
C THR A 216 -24.95 -4.07 -24.21
N VAL A 217 -26.11 -4.61 -23.85
CA VAL A 217 -26.36 -5.26 -22.56
C VAL A 217 -26.76 -6.70 -22.81
N PHE A 218 -26.09 -7.63 -22.15
CA PHE A 218 -26.47 -9.04 -22.09
C PHE A 218 -27.12 -9.33 -20.74
N ILE A 219 -28.33 -9.89 -20.77
CA ILE A 219 -29.10 -10.29 -19.58
C ILE A 219 -29.18 -11.84 -19.59
N PRO A 220 -28.59 -12.54 -18.61
CA PRO A 220 -28.61 -14.00 -18.59
C PRO A 220 -30.02 -14.53 -18.31
N ALA A 221 -30.36 -15.69 -18.85
CA ALA A 221 -31.68 -16.31 -18.63
C ALA A 221 -31.98 -16.62 -17.15
N GLN A 222 -30.92 -16.84 -16.37
CA GLN A 222 -30.95 -17.13 -14.93
C GLN A 222 -31.12 -15.88 -14.07
N TYR A 223 -31.22 -14.69 -14.67
CA TYR A 223 -31.37 -13.43 -13.94
C TYR A 223 -32.64 -13.44 -13.07
N ASP A 224 -32.47 -13.06 -11.80
CA ASP A 224 -33.52 -12.96 -10.80
C ASP A 224 -33.43 -11.58 -10.13
N ALA A 225 -34.42 -10.73 -10.38
CA ALA A 225 -34.44 -9.35 -9.88
C ALA A 225 -34.48 -9.26 -8.34
N SER A 226 -34.82 -10.34 -7.62
CA SER A 226 -34.80 -10.37 -6.16
C SER A 226 -33.38 -10.35 -5.57
N LYS A 227 -32.35 -10.59 -6.39
CA LYS A 227 -30.94 -10.60 -5.99
C LYS A 227 -30.14 -9.62 -6.85
N PRO A 228 -29.17 -8.89 -6.27
CA PRO A 228 -28.26 -8.09 -7.08
C PRO A 228 -27.42 -9.02 -7.98
N ALA A 229 -27.43 -8.77 -9.28
CA ALA A 229 -26.64 -9.52 -10.25
C ALA A 229 -25.20 -8.99 -10.32
N CYS A 230 -24.24 -9.89 -10.51
CA CYS A 230 -22.88 -9.50 -10.82
C CYS A 230 -22.82 -8.78 -12.18
N VAL A 231 -21.78 -7.97 -12.39
CA VAL A 231 -21.62 -7.17 -13.62
C VAL A 231 -20.28 -7.45 -14.28
N TYR A 232 -20.31 -7.72 -15.59
CA TYR A 232 -19.12 -7.79 -16.43
C TYR A 232 -19.13 -6.59 -17.38
N VAL A 233 -18.21 -5.65 -17.18
CA VAL A 233 -18.05 -4.50 -18.07
C VAL A 233 -16.92 -4.77 -19.04
N LYS A 234 -17.19 -4.64 -20.35
CA LYS A 234 -16.16 -4.75 -21.38
C LYS A 234 -16.08 -3.50 -22.24
N THR A 235 -14.88 -3.00 -22.40
CA THR A 235 -14.55 -1.88 -23.29
C THR A 235 -14.56 -2.31 -24.77
N ASP A 236 -14.67 -1.32 -25.67
CA ASP A 236 -14.71 -1.49 -27.12
C ASP A 236 -15.92 -2.28 -27.68
N GLY A 237 -16.97 -2.40 -26.85
CA GLY A 237 -18.26 -2.92 -27.26
C GLY A 237 -18.34 -4.45 -27.39
N TYR A 238 -19.48 -4.88 -27.93
CA TYR A 238 -19.90 -6.28 -27.95
C TYR A 238 -19.47 -7.01 -29.22
N ARG A 239 -19.19 -8.31 -29.08
CA ARG A 239 -19.01 -9.26 -30.19
C ARG A 239 -19.97 -10.44 -29.99
N PRO A 240 -20.55 -11.03 -31.05
CA PRO A 240 -21.53 -12.11 -30.91
C PRO A 240 -21.09 -13.31 -30.05
N GLN A 241 -19.80 -13.67 -30.09
CA GLN A 241 -19.24 -14.76 -29.30
C GLN A 241 -19.33 -14.54 -27.78
N GLU A 242 -19.37 -13.28 -27.32
CA GLU A 242 -19.39 -12.96 -25.88
C GLU A 242 -20.67 -13.48 -25.21
N LYS A 243 -21.79 -13.54 -25.94
CA LYS A 243 -23.03 -14.15 -25.46
C LYS A 243 -22.82 -15.62 -25.13
N THR A 244 -22.30 -16.40 -26.08
CA THR A 244 -22.04 -17.83 -25.88
C THR A 244 -21.05 -18.08 -24.75
N MET A 245 -20.01 -17.24 -24.66
CA MET A 245 -18.98 -17.34 -23.61
C MET A 245 -19.57 -17.11 -22.21
N LEU A 246 -20.37 -16.06 -22.02
CA LEU A 246 -21.04 -15.78 -20.75
C LEU A 246 -22.06 -16.85 -20.38
N GLU A 247 -22.88 -17.31 -21.32
CA GLU A 247 -23.87 -18.38 -21.10
C GLU A 247 -23.19 -19.67 -20.63
N THR A 248 -22.07 -20.02 -21.26
CA THR A 248 -21.27 -21.21 -20.93
C THR A 248 -20.70 -21.11 -19.52
N MET A 249 -20.07 -20.00 -19.15
CA MET A 249 -19.46 -19.84 -17.82
C MET A 249 -20.49 -19.79 -16.69
N ILE A 250 -21.66 -19.21 -16.95
CA ILE A 250 -22.78 -19.18 -16.00
C ILE A 250 -23.37 -20.58 -15.82
N ALA A 251 -23.56 -21.34 -16.91
CA ALA A 251 -24.02 -22.72 -16.85
C ALA A 251 -23.04 -23.62 -16.09
N GLY A 252 -21.73 -23.45 -16.33
CA GLY A 252 -20.66 -24.16 -15.63
C GLY A 252 -20.44 -23.73 -14.18
N LYS A 253 -21.13 -22.68 -13.70
CA LYS A 253 -20.98 -22.09 -12.36
C LYS A 253 -19.58 -21.57 -12.04
N GLU A 254 -18.78 -21.35 -13.07
CA GLU A 254 -17.46 -20.73 -12.96
C GLU A 254 -17.57 -19.21 -12.92
N MET A 255 -18.68 -18.67 -13.43
CA MET A 255 -19.11 -17.30 -13.19
C MET A 255 -20.47 -17.30 -12.49
N PRO A 256 -20.70 -16.41 -11.51
CA PRO A 256 -22.05 -16.18 -10.97
C PRO A 256 -22.97 -15.61 -12.06
N VAL A 257 -24.27 -15.56 -11.78
CA VAL A 257 -25.25 -14.90 -12.68
C VAL A 257 -24.82 -13.45 -12.91
N THR A 258 -24.41 -13.16 -14.14
CA THR A 258 -23.70 -11.93 -14.49
C THR A 258 -24.38 -11.22 -15.67
N VAL A 259 -24.71 -9.95 -15.49
CA VAL A 259 -25.14 -9.05 -16.57
C VAL A 259 -23.90 -8.50 -17.27
N GLY A 260 -23.84 -8.64 -18.59
CA GLY A 260 -22.77 -8.09 -19.41
C GLY A 260 -23.10 -6.67 -19.88
N VAL A 261 -22.22 -5.71 -19.69
CA VAL A 261 -22.33 -4.33 -20.19
C VAL A 261 -21.14 -4.02 -21.06
N PHE A 262 -21.39 -3.90 -22.36
CA PHE A 262 -20.36 -3.72 -23.38
C PHE A 262 -20.46 -2.31 -23.94
N VAL A 263 -19.43 -1.50 -23.73
CA VAL A 263 -19.45 -0.07 -24.04
C VAL A 263 -18.37 0.30 -25.04
N ARG A 264 -18.74 1.00 -26.11
CA ARG A 264 -17.78 1.66 -27.00
C ARG A 264 -17.29 2.97 -26.40
N PRO A 265 -16.07 3.41 -26.71
CA PRO A 265 -15.63 4.75 -26.32
C PRO A 265 -16.53 5.81 -26.96
N GLY A 266 -16.64 6.96 -26.30
CA GLY A 266 -17.36 8.10 -26.85
C GLY A 266 -16.73 8.67 -28.14
N ASP A 267 -17.58 9.20 -29.00
CA ASP A 267 -17.20 10.16 -30.03
C ASP A 267 -17.94 11.47 -29.79
N VAL A 268 -17.26 12.61 -29.89
CA VAL A 268 -17.92 13.92 -29.96
C VAL A 268 -18.21 14.21 -31.43
N PRO A 269 -19.48 14.18 -31.88
CA PRO A 269 -19.81 14.48 -33.27
C PRO A 269 -19.43 15.91 -33.61
N ALA A 270 -18.87 16.11 -34.80
CA ALA A 270 -18.58 17.46 -35.26
C ALA A 270 -19.90 18.20 -35.59
N PRO A 271 -20.01 19.49 -35.28
CA PRO A 271 -21.22 20.26 -35.56
C PRO A 271 -21.47 20.48 -37.06
N MET A 272 -20.43 20.31 -37.89
CA MET A 272 -20.50 20.47 -39.34
C MET A 272 -20.64 19.12 -40.04
N LYS A 273 -21.52 19.05 -41.04
CA LYS A 273 -21.70 17.83 -41.84
C LYS A 273 -20.41 17.48 -42.60
N GLY A 274 -20.01 16.21 -42.54
CA GLY A 274 -18.86 15.70 -43.29
C GLY A 274 -17.49 16.00 -42.67
N THR A 275 -17.43 16.56 -41.46
CA THR A 275 -16.17 16.76 -40.73
C THR A 275 -15.95 15.66 -39.69
N LEU A 276 -14.68 15.40 -39.38
CA LEU A 276 -14.28 14.37 -38.43
C LEU A 276 -14.62 14.80 -37.00
N GLY A 277 -15.39 13.98 -36.28
CA GLY A 277 -15.62 14.14 -34.85
C GLY A 277 -14.37 13.87 -34.02
N ARG A 278 -14.38 14.27 -32.74
CA ARG A 278 -13.29 13.95 -31.82
C ARG A 278 -13.52 12.57 -31.22
N ARG A 279 -12.61 11.63 -31.52
CA ARG A 279 -12.58 10.32 -30.87
C ARG A 279 -12.10 10.47 -29.43
N ASN A 280 -12.81 9.87 -28.48
CA ASN A 280 -12.41 9.94 -27.07
C ASN A 280 -11.67 8.71 -26.55
N ARG A 281 -11.49 7.64 -27.34
CA ARG A 281 -10.95 6.36 -26.83
C ARG A 281 -9.70 6.53 -25.95
N ASP A 282 -8.66 7.21 -26.44
CA ASP A 282 -7.43 7.48 -25.67
C ASP A 282 -7.71 8.31 -24.40
N PHE A 283 -8.50 9.37 -24.53
CA PHE A 283 -8.86 10.25 -23.43
C PHE A 283 -9.68 9.55 -22.33
N GLU A 284 -10.60 8.65 -22.73
CA GLU A 284 -11.48 7.92 -21.83
C GLU A 284 -10.80 6.70 -21.19
N TYR A 285 -9.85 6.07 -21.88
CA TYR A 285 -9.31 4.76 -21.47
C TYR A 285 -7.87 4.81 -20.95
N ASP A 286 -6.98 5.57 -21.59
CA ASP A 286 -5.54 5.55 -21.28
C ASP A 286 -5.16 6.52 -20.14
N GLY A 287 -6.07 7.42 -19.75
CA GLY A 287 -5.87 8.34 -18.64
C GLY A 287 -5.82 7.63 -17.29
N VAL A 288 -4.75 7.87 -16.52
CA VAL A 288 -4.57 7.36 -15.14
C VAL A 288 -5.35 8.24 -14.14
N SER A 289 -6.66 8.35 -14.35
CA SER A 289 -7.60 9.11 -13.50
C SER A 289 -8.85 8.29 -13.18
N ASP A 290 -9.68 8.78 -12.28
CA ASP A 290 -10.94 8.13 -11.87
C ASP A 290 -12.14 8.50 -12.76
N ASN A 291 -11.96 9.37 -13.77
CA ASN A 291 -13.04 9.82 -14.66
C ASN A 291 -13.78 8.64 -15.33
N ASN A 292 -13.06 7.63 -15.83
CA ASN A 292 -13.69 6.50 -16.52
C ASN A 292 -14.58 5.70 -15.57
N VAL A 293 -14.10 5.41 -14.36
CA VAL A 293 -14.87 4.63 -13.39
C VAL A 293 -16.06 5.41 -12.86
N HIS A 294 -15.94 6.72 -12.64
CA HIS A 294 -17.07 7.58 -12.32
C HIS A 294 -18.12 7.59 -13.45
N PHE A 295 -17.69 7.63 -14.71
CA PHE A 295 -18.63 7.49 -15.84
C PHE A 295 -19.40 6.16 -15.77
N LEU A 296 -18.70 5.06 -15.47
CA LEU A 296 -19.34 3.76 -15.36
C LEU A 296 -20.34 3.72 -14.19
N VAL A 297 -19.93 4.11 -12.99
CA VAL A 297 -20.72 3.87 -11.77
C VAL A 297 -21.75 4.96 -11.45
N ASP A 298 -21.51 6.21 -11.87
CA ASP A 298 -22.41 7.33 -11.58
C ASP A 298 -23.37 7.62 -12.74
N GLU A 299 -23.06 7.17 -13.97
CA GLU A 299 -23.86 7.47 -15.16
C GLU A 299 -24.34 6.20 -15.88
N LEU A 300 -23.42 5.37 -16.39
CA LEU A 300 -23.79 4.31 -17.31
C LEU A 300 -24.52 3.14 -16.65
N LEU A 301 -23.94 2.55 -15.61
CA LEU A 301 -24.54 1.38 -14.93
C LEU A 301 -25.89 1.73 -14.29
N PRO A 302 -26.07 2.88 -13.61
CA PRO A 302 -27.39 3.31 -13.14
C PRO A 302 -28.40 3.51 -14.27
N PHE A 303 -27.97 4.05 -15.42
CA PHE A 303 -28.83 4.19 -16.59
C PHE A 303 -29.28 2.81 -17.12
N VAL A 304 -28.35 1.87 -17.30
CA VAL A 304 -28.63 0.50 -17.75
C VAL A 304 -29.59 -0.21 -16.79
N ALA A 305 -29.34 -0.10 -15.48
CA ALA A 305 -30.20 -0.69 -14.46
C ALA A 305 -31.64 -0.18 -14.56
N LYS A 306 -31.81 1.13 -14.75
CA LYS A 306 -33.13 1.75 -14.90
C LYS A 306 -33.81 1.37 -16.21
N GLU A 307 -33.10 1.48 -17.34
CA GLU A 307 -33.65 1.27 -18.68
C GLU A 307 -34.17 -0.16 -18.87
N PHE A 308 -33.48 -1.15 -18.30
CA PHE A 308 -33.83 -2.57 -18.44
C PHE A 308 -34.41 -3.19 -17.15
N ASN A 309 -34.75 -2.37 -16.15
CA ASN A 309 -35.29 -2.80 -14.85
C ASN A 309 -34.44 -3.90 -14.18
N LEU A 310 -33.12 -3.68 -14.13
CA LEU A 310 -32.14 -4.60 -13.57
C LEU A 310 -31.74 -4.19 -12.15
N ASN A 311 -31.54 -5.19 -11.29
CA ASN A 311 -30.93 -5.09 -9.98
C ASN A 311 -29.45 -5.47 -10.12
N LEU A 312 -28.59 -4.49 -10.37
CA LEU A 312 -27.15 -4.70 -10.53
C LEU A 312 -26.45 -4.45 -9.18
N SER A 313 -25.52 -5.34 -8.81
CA SER A 313 -24.71 -5.14 -7.59
C SER A 313 -23.89 -3.85 -7.71
N ASP A 314 -23.73 -3.14 -6.59
CA ASP A 314 -22.85 -1.98 -6.42
C ASP A 314 -21.52 -2.29 -5.74
N ASP A 315 -21.32 -3.53 -5.29
CA ASP A 315 -20.07 -3.99 -4.70
C ASP A 315 -19.03 -4.32 -5.77
N GLY A 316 -17.81 -3.78 -5.63
CA GLY A 316 -16.68 -4.11 -6.48
C GLY A 316 -16.33 -5.59 -6.49
N ASN A 317 -16.67 -6.33 -5.43
CA ASN A 317 -16.54 -7.78 -5.39
C ASN A 317 -17.53 -8.54 -6.28
N ASP A 318 -18.52 -7.87 -6.85
CA ASP A 318 -19.46 -8.45 -7.81
C ASP A 318 -19.25 -7.89 -9.22
N ARG A 319 -18.15 -7.16 -9.44
CA ARG A 319 -17.89 -6.45 -10.69
C ARG A 319 -16.52 -6.79 -11.27
N CYS A 320 -16.54 -7.15 -12.55
CA CYS A 320 -15.35 -7.39 -13.37
C CYS A 320 -15.30 -6.38 -14.51
N MET A 321 -14.13 -5.78 -14.76
CA MET A 321 -13.90 -4.98 -15.95
C MET A 321 -12.85 -5.65 -16.85
N ALA A 322 -13.07 -5.59 -18.16
CA ALA A 322 -12.23 -6.27 -19.14
C ALA A 322 -11.95 -5.41 -20.38
N GLY A 323 -10.78 -5.63 -20.98
CA GLY A 323 -10.42 -4.97 -22.24
C GLY A 323 -9.06 -5.37 -22.78
N GLY A 324 -8.81 -5.02 -24.03
CA GLY A 324 -7.50 -5.15 -24.66
C GLY A 324 -6.90 -3.79 -24.96
N SER A 325 -5.57 -3.66 -24.99
CA SER A 325 -4.91 -2.39 -25.31
C SER A 325 -5.32 -1.29 -24.31
N SER A 326 -5.78 -0.14 -24.79
CA SER A 326 -6.33 0.93 -23.95
C SER A 326 -7.50 0.45 -23.07
N GLY A 327 -8.29 -0.51 -23.55
CA GLY A 327 -9.35 -1.10 -22.75
C GLY A 327 -8.83 -1.90 -21.55
N GLY A 328 -7.63 -2.49 -21.66
CA GLY A 328 -6.98 -3.24 -20.60
C GLY A 328 -6.45 -2.33 -19.48
N ILE A 329 -5.78 -1.23 -19.84
CA ILE A 329 -5.38 -0.21 -18.86
C ILE A 329 -6.62 0.43 -18.22
N ALA A 330 -7.68 0.75 -18.99
CA ALA A 330 -8.92 1.28 -18.42
C ALA A 330 -9.53 0.37 -17.35
N ALA A 331 -9.52 -0.95 -17.59
CA ALA A 331 -10.01 -1.94 -16.64
C ALA A 331 -9.19 -1.93 -15.34
N PHE A 332 -7.87 -1.87 -15.44
CA PHE A 332 -7.00 -1.80 -14.26
C PHE A 332 -7.10 -0.45 -13.54
N THR A 333 -7.15 0.66 -14.27
CA THR A 333 -7.33 2.01 -13.71
C THR A 333 -8.63 2.12 -12.92
N ALA A 334 -9.73 1.52 -13.42
CA ALA A 334 -11.00 1.52 -12.70
C ALA A 334 -10.90 0.80 -11.35
N ALA A 335 -10.32 -0.40 -11.33
CA ALA A 335 -10.10 -1.15 -10.10
C ALA A 335 -9.05 -0.52 -9.18
N TRP A 336 -8.04 0.12 -9.76
CA TRP A 336 -7.03 0.88 -9.02
C TRP A 336 -7.71 2.00 -8.26
N ASN A 337 -8.38 2.93 -8.95
CA ASN A 337 -8.94 4.12 -8.31
C ASN A 337 -10.18 3.85 -7.45
N ARG A 338 -10.98 2.83 -7.78
CA ARG A 338 -12.22 2.48 -7.07
C ARG A 338 -12.33 0.97 -6.88
N PRO A 339 -11.52 0.37 -5.98
CA PRO A 339 -11.61 -1.06 -5.68
C PRO A 339 -12.95 -1.45 -5.03
N ASP A 340 -13.66 -0.47 -4.45
CA ASP A 340 -15.04 -0.60 -4.00
C ASP A 340 -16.05 -0.71 -5.15
N ALA A 341 -15.69 -0.27 -6.36
CA ALA A 341 -16.50 -0.37 -7.56
C ALA A 341 -16.10 -1.52 -8.49
N PHE A 342 -14.81 -1.89 -8.55
CA PHE A 342 -14.31 -3.01 -9.35
C PHE A 342 -13.13 -3.66 -8.65
N SER A 343 -13.19 -4.97 -8.40
CA SER A 343 -12.04 -5.71 -7.83
C SER A 343 -11.47 -6.78 -8.77
N ARG A 344 -12.09 -7.02 -9.93
CA ARG A 344 -11.67 -8.03 -10.91
C ARG A 344 -11.33 -7.40 -12.25
N VAL A 345 -10.15 -7.74 -12.78
CA VAL A 345 -9.60 -7.14 -14.00
C VAL A 345 -9.16 -8.21 -14.98
N TYR A 346 -9.61 -8.11 -16.23
CA TYR A 346 -9.01 -8.83 -17.35
C TYR A 346 -8.39 -7.85 -18.35
N ALA A 347 -7.08 -7.89 -18.52
CA ALA A 347 -6.36 -6.98 -19.40
C ALA A 347 -5.46 -7.75 -20.38
N ALA A 348 -5.71 -7.65 -21.68
CA ALA A 348 -4.82 -8.20 -22.70
C ALA A 348 -4.00 -7.09 -23.37
N SER A 349 -2.68 -7.24 -23.41
CA SER A 349 -1.75 -6.23 -23.93
C SER A 349 -2.10 -4.84 -23.40
N GLY A 350 -2.16 -4.67 -22.08
CA GLY A 350 -2.62 -3.43 -21.47
C GLY A 350 -1.73 -2.26 -21.89
N SER A 351 -2.31 -1.11 -22.23
CA SER A 351 -1.54 0.07 -22.66
C SER A 351 -0.83 0.78 -21.49
N TRP A 352 0.09 0.09 -20.81
CA TRP A 352 0.97 0.67 -19.78
C TRP A 352 2.05 1.59 -20.36
N VAL A 353 1.92 2.05 -21.59
CA VAL A 353 2.88 2.94 -22.23
C VAL A 353 2.60 4.41 -21.89
N ALA A 354 3.46 5.31 -22.34
CA ALA A 354 3.36 6.74 -22.08
C ALA A 354 2.35 7.48 -22.97
N PHE A 355 1.12 6.97 -23.12
CA PHE A 355 0.04 7.73 -23.75
C PHE A 355 -0.49 8.83 -22.84
N ARG A 356 -0.95 8.48 -21.63
CA ARG A 356 -1.46 9.43 -20.62
C ARG A 356 -1.10 8.99 -19.19
N GLY A 357 0.19 8.71 -18.98
CA GLY A 357 0.72 8.29 -17.67
C GLY A 357 0.77 6.78 -17.41
N GLY A 358 0.33 5.94 -18.35
CA GLY A 358 0.28 4.48 -18.17
C GLY A 358 1.62 3.85 -17.74
N HIS A 359 2.74 4.36 -18.25
CA HIS A 359 4.11 3.95 -17.87
C HIS A 359 4.46 4.10 -16.38
N GLU A 360 3.70 4.89 -15.62
CA GLU A 360 3.90 5.03 -14.18
C GLU A 360 3.29 3.86 -13.39
N PHE A 361 2.36 3.07 -13.97
CA PHE A 361 1.67 2.00 -13.25
C PHE A 361 2.61 0.99 -12.58
N PRO A 362 3.63 0.43 -13.25
CA PRO A 362 4.56 -0.48 -12.58
C PRO A 362 5.25 0.17 -11.36
N THR A 363 5.57 1.46 -11.44
CA THR A 363 6.15 2.21 -10.33
C THR A 363 5.12 2.48 -9.22
N MET A 364 3.90 2.87 -9.57
CA MET A 364 2.82 3.09 -8.61
C MET A 364 2.46 1.82 -7.85
N VAL A 365 2.34 0.67 -8.53
CA VAL A 365 2.08 -0.64 -7.92
C VAL A 365 3.11 -0.96 -6.83
N ARG A 366 4.39 -0.59 -7.04
CA ARG A 366 5.47 -0.80 -6.08
C ARG A 366 5.46 0.17 -4.89
N LYS A 367 4.86 1.35 -5.04
CA LYS A 367 4.89 2.42 -4.04
C LYS A 367 3.62 2.49 -3.20
N PHE A 368 2.47 2.32 -3.82
CA PHE A 368 1.19 2.40 -3.10
C PHE A 368 0.95 1.13 -2.27
N GLU A 369 0.28 1.28 -1.13
CA GLU A 369 -0.30 0.15 -0.40
C GLU A 369 -1.15 -0.71 -1.35
N ALA A 370 -0.99 -2.04 -1.25
CA ALA A 370 -1.68 -2.97 -2.14
C ALA A 370 -3.19 -2.81 -2.00
N ARG A 371 -3.87 -2.86 -3.15
CA ARG A 371 -5.33 -2.72 -3.24
C ARG A 371 -5.96 -4.11 -3.45
N PRO A 372 -7.23 -4.32 -3.04
CA PRO A 372 -7.92 -5.61 -3.21
C PRO A 372 -8.33 -5.81 -4.67
N ILE A 373 -7.34 -6.08 -5.52
CA ILE A 373 -7.50 -6.27 -6.96
C ILE A 373 -7.02 -7.68 -7.30
N ARG A 374 -7.89 -8.44 -7.98
CA ARG A 374 -7.55 -9.70 -8.63
C ARG A 374 -7.48 -9.47 -10.13
N ALA A 375 -6.37 -9.83 -10.75
CA ALA A 375 -6.15 -9.52 -12.16
C ALA A 375 -5.66 -10.72 -12.98
N PHE A 376 -6.14 -10.82 -14.22
CA PHE A 376 -5.59 -11.73 -15.21
C PHE A 376 -5.08 -10.90 -16.38
N LEU A 377 -3.78 -11.00 -16.65
CA LEU A 377 -3.09 -10.22 -17.66
C LEU A 377 -2.54 -11.14 -18.74
N THR A 378 -2.63 -10.72 -20.00
CA THR A 378 -1.91 -11.36 -21.11
C THR A 378 -1.05 -10.34 -21.84
N THR A 379 0.05 -10.80 -22.42
CA THR A 379 0.90 -10.00 -23.31
C THR A 379 1.29 -10.82 -24.54
N ALA A 380 1.56 -10.15 -25.66
CA ALA A 380 1.99 -10.80 -26.89
C ALA A 380 3.52 -10.70 -27.10
N THR A 381 4.18 -11.74 -27.59
CA THR A 381 5.64 -11.72 -27.86
C THR A 381 6.05 -10.77 -29.00
N ARG A 382 5.13 -10.46 -29.92
CA ARG A 382 5.31 -9.50 -31.03
C ARG A 382 4.26 -8.39 -30.92
N ASP A 383 4.17 -7.82 -29.73
CA ASP A 383 3.25 -6.73 -29.43
C ASP A 383 3.62 -5.44 -30.19
N MET A 384 2.81 -4.38 -30.01
CA MET A 384 3.05 -3.07 -30.59
C MET A 384 4.23 -2.36 -29.93
N GLU A 385 4.97 -1.63 -30.76
CA GLU A 385 5.96 -0.65 -30.33
C GLU A 385 5.71 0.66 -31.10
N ASN A 386 5.70 1.78 -30.39
CA ASN A 386 5.62 3.11 -30.98
C ASN A 386 6.29 4.15 -30.08
N ALA A 387 6.10 5.44 -30.38
CA ALA A 387 6.71 6.54 -29.63
C ALA A 387 6.33 6.58 -28.13
N ALA A 388 5.26 5.91 -27.70
CA ALA A 388 4.86 5.80 -26.30
C ALA A 388 5.59 4.67 -25.55
N GLY A 389 6.16 3.69 -26.25
CA GLY A 389 6.88 2.55 -25.67
C GLY A 389 6.61 1.22 -26.37
N ASP A 390 7.13 0.16 -25.76
CA ASP A 390 6.99 -1.24 -26.16
C ASP A 390 6.02 -1.96 -25.19
N TRP A 391 4.89 -2.47 -25.71
CA TRP A 391 3.87 -3.13 -24.89
C TRP A 391 4.39 -4.39 -24.22
N PHE A 392 5.16 -5.21 -24.94
CA PHE A 392 5.67 -6.47 -24.42
C PHE A 392 6.65 -6.22 -23.26
N LEU A 393 7.49 -5.19 -23.38
CA LEU A 393 8.40 -4.80 -22.30
C LEU A 393 7.64 -4.27 -21.07
N LEU A 394 6.69 -3.37 -21.29
CA LEU A 394 5.96 -2.73 -20.19
C LEU A 394 4.98 -3.70 -19.48
N ASP A 395 4.36 -4.63 -20.21
CA ASP A 395 3.57 -5.72 -19.62
C ASP A 395 4.44 -6.59 -18.68
N GLN A 396 5.69 -6.90 -19.05
CA GLN A 396 6.62 -7.63 -18.18
C GLN A 396 7.04 -6.80 -16.96
N GLU A 397 7.12 -5.47 -17.09
CA GLU A 397 7.38 -4.60 -15.95
C GLU A 397 6.20 -4.60 -14.98
N MET A 398 4.98 -4.58 -15.50
CA MET A 398 3.75 -4.69 -14.74
C MET A 398 3.65 -6.03 -14.01
N ASP A 399 3.95 -7.16 -14.67
CA ASP A 399 4.06 -8.48 -14.06
C ASP A 399 5.02 -8.45 -12.85
N LYS A 400 6.25 -7.96 -13.03
CA LYS A 400 7.24 -7.86 -11.95
C LYS A 400 6.78 -6.95 -10.81
N ALA A 401 6.05 -5.88 -11.10
CA ALA A 401 5.55 -4.95 -10.09
C ALA A 401 4.41 -5.56 -9.25
N LEU A 402 3.45 -6.22 -9.90
CA LEU A 402 2.35 -6.93 -9.25
C LEU A 402 2.90 -8.05 -8.35
N LYS A 403 3.87 -8.83 -8.85
CA LYS A 403 4.57 -9.85 -8.07
C LYS A 403 5.26 -9.28 -6.85
N PHE A 404 6.04 -8.22 -7.03
CA PHE A 404 6.82 -7.58 -5.97
C PHE A 404 5.94 -7.06 -4.82
N SER A 405 4.72 -6.66 -5.13
CA SER A 405 3.77 -6.10 -4.17
C SER A 405 2.74 -7.13 -3.67
N GLY A 406 2.86 -8.38 -4.14
CA GLY A 406 2.08 -9.53 -3.69
C GLY A 406 0.60 -9.49 -4.10
N TYR A 407 0.27 -8.91 -5.26
CA TYR A 407 -1.11 -8.93 -5.78
C TYR A 407 -1.58 -10.35 -6.11
N ASP A 408 -2.90 -10.58 -6.04
CA ASP A 408 -3.52 -11.81 -6.52
C ASP A 408 -3.70 -11.70 -8.04
N TYR A 409 -2.73 -12.20 -8.83
CA TYR A 409 -2.81 -12.09 -10.29
C TYR A 409 -2.28 -13.32 -11.04
N GLN A 410 -2.65 -13.39 -12.32
CA GLN A 410 -2.07 -14.29 -13.31
C GLN A 410 -1.54 -13.50 -14.50
N PHE A 411 -0.42 -13.95 -15.06
CA PHE A 411 0.19 -13.36 -16.26
C PHE A 411 0.47 -14.45 -17.29
N ARG A 412 0.13 -14.19 -18.56
CA ARG A 412 0.38 -15.10 -19.68
C ARG A 412 1.11 -14.38 -20.80
N THR A 413 2.27 -14.90 -21.19
CA THR A 413 2.95 -14.48 -22.42
C THR A 413 2.52 -15.38 -23.57
N ILE A 414 1.95 -14.78 -24.61
CA ILE A 414 1.34 -15.48 -25.74
C ILE A 414 2.16 -15.22 -27.00
N ASP A 415 2.55 -16.27 -27.74
CA ASP A 415 3.15 -16.04 -29.06
C ASP A 415 2.11 -15.47 -30.02
N GLY A 416 2.32 -14.25 -30.52
CA GLY A 416 1.26 -13.56 -31.24
C GLY A 416 1.56 -12.10 -31.51
N ARG A 417 0.58 -11.39 -32.08
CA ARG A 417 0.60 -9.94 -32.25
C ARG A 417 -0.21 -9.27 -31.13
N HIS A 418 -0.22 -7.95 -31.07
CA HIS A 418 -1.02 -7.16 -30.13
C HIS A 418 -2.39 -7.78 -29.84
N VAL A 419 -2.73 -7.90 -28.55
CA VAL A 419 -3.93 -8.55 -27.99
C VAL A 419 -4.12 -10.05 -28.30
N ALA A 420 -3.07 -10.76 -28.73
CA ALA A 420 -3.12 -12.21 -28.89
C ALA A 420 -3.47 -12.91 -27.58
N GLY A 421 -4.28 -13.97 -27.69
CA GLY A 421 -4.75 -14.74 -26.54
C GLY A 421 -5.97 -14.13 -25.84
N TYR A 422 -6.50 -12.98 -26.28
CA TYR A 422 -7.66 -12.34 -25.63
C TYR A 422 -8.86 -13.30 -25.55
N SER A 423 -9.22 -13.96 -26.66
CA SER A 423 -10.43 -14.78 -26.67
C SER A 423 -10.14 -16.21 -26.19
N GLU A 424 -8.94 -16.68 -26.48
CA GLU A 424 -8.44 -18.03 -26.18
C GLU A 424 -8.29 -18.26 -24.66
N HIS A 425 -7.80 -17.24 -23.93
CA HIS A 425 -7.63 -17.33 -22.47
C HIS A 425 -8.80 -16.73 -21.67
N TRP A 426 -9.86 -16.24 -22.33
CA TRP A 426 -10.94 -15.57 -21.62
C TRP A 426 -11.64 -16.49 -20.62
N GLN A 427 -11.90 -17.76 -20.97
CA GLN A 427 -12.56 -18.71 -20.06
C GLN A 427 -11.69 -19.01 -18.84
N GLU A 428 -10.40 -19.28 -19.05
CA GLU A 428 -9.42 -19.42 -17.97
C GLU A 428 -9.40 -18.17 -17.07
N ALA A 429 -9.36 -16.99 -17.68
CA ALA A 429 -9.34 -15.72 -16.96
C ALA A 429 -10.60 -15.55 -16.11
N MET A 430 -11.79 -15.82 -16.66
CA MET A 430 -13.03 -15.71 -15.90
C MET A 430 -13.10 -16.73 -14.76
N ALA A 431 -12.74 -17.99 -15.00
CA ALA A 431 -12.68 -19.01 -13.95
C ALA A 431 -11.75 -18.58 -12.80
N TYR A 432 -10.57 -18.04 -13.14
CA TYR A 432 -9.63 -17.52 -12.15
C TYR A 432 -10.17 -16.28 -11.40
N LEU A 433 -10.71 -15.29 -12.11
CA LEU A 433 -11.17 -14.04 -11.51
C LEU A 433 -12.33 -14.29 -10.54
N TRP A 434 -13.25 -15.19 -10.89
CA TRP A 434 -14.43 -15.52 -10.08
C TRP A 434 -14.21 -16.66 -9.07
N ARG A 435 -13.01 -17.24 -9.00
CA ARG A 435 -12.68 -18.29 -8.03
C ARG A 435 -13.01 -17.86 -6.59
N GLY A 436 -13.66 -18.74 -5.85
CA GLY A 436 -14.02 -18.52 -4.45
C GLY A 436 -15.11 -17.46 -4.22
N TRP A 437 -15.69 -16.87 -5.26
CA TRP A 437 -16.86 -15.99 -5.09
C TRP A 437 -17.97 -16.75 -4.32
N PRO A 438 -18.62 -16.15 -3.30
CA PRO A 438 -18.69 -14.71 -3.00
C PRO A 438 -17.62 -14.16 -2.04
N GLU A 439 -16.56 -14.90 -1.71
CA GLU A 439 -15.49 -14.36 -0.86
C GLU A 439 -14.89 -13.09 -1.47
N ARG A 440 -14.61 -12.10 -0.61
CA ARG A 440 -14.07 -10.82 -1.05
C ARG A 440 -12.62 -10.96 -1.49
N VAL A 441 -12.29 -10.40 -2.65
CA VAL A 441 -10.89 -10.23 -3.08
C VAL A 441 -10.11 -9.47 -2.01
N GLN A 442 -9.01 -10.04 -1.53
CA GLN A 442 -8.16 -9.43 -0.50
C GLN A 442 -7.01 -8.65 -1.15
N ALA A 443 -6.56 -7.60 -0.48
CA ALA A 443 -5.32 -6.93 -0.85
C ALA A 443 -4.11 -7.85 -0.58
N GLY A 444 -3.08 -7.71 -1.40
CA GLY A 444 -1.79 -8.34 -1.14
C GLY A 444 -1.09 -7.77 0.10
N PRO A 445 0.06 -8.35 0.51
CA PRO A 445 0.86 -7.85 1.63
C PRO A 445 1.53 -6.49 1.37
N SER A 446 1.43 -5.92 0.17
CA SER A 446 2.16 -4.73 -0.29
C SER A 446 3.66 -4.96 -0.50
N ALA A 447 4.32 -3.98 -1.10
CA ALA A 447 5.76 -4.00 -1.31
C ALA A 447 6.54 -4.10 0.03
N PRO A 448 7.78 -4.62 0.03
CA PRO A 448 8.58 -4.82 1.24
C PRO A 448 8.75 -3.55 2.08
N ARG A 449 8.97 -2.39 1.43
CA ARG A 449 9.09 -1.10 2.13
C ARG A 449 7.78 -0.67 2.80
N ALA A 450 6.63 -0.98 2.21
CA ALA A 450 5.35 -0.75 2.87
C ALA A 450 5.19 -1.67 4.08
N GLN A 451 5.63 -2.94 3.99
CA GLN A 451 5.61 -3.89 5.11
C GLN A 451 6.55 -3.50 6.27
N GLU A 452 7.50 -2.58 6.10
CA GLU A 452 8.27 -1.98 7.20
C GLU A 452 7.44 -0.96 8.01
N ILE A 453 6.39 -0.40 7.40
CA ILE A 453 5.51 0.60 8.00
C ILE A 453 4.23 -0.06 8.56
N LEU A 454 3.59 -0.91 7.76
CA LEU A 454 2.25 -1.42 7.99
C LEU A 454 2.24 -2.58 8.99
N ILE A 455 1.15 -2.72 9.74
CA ILE A 455 0.88 -3.89 10.57
C ILE A 455 -0.23 -4.70 9.88
N PRO A 456 -0.01 -5.99 9.57
CA PRO A 456 -1.05 -6.84 8.98
C PRO A 456 -2.34 -6.82 9.79
N GLY A 457 -3.49 -6.60 9.13
CA GLY A 457 -4.81 -6.52 9.76
C GLY A 457 -5.16 -5.15 10.37
N GLU A 458 -4.21 -4.23 10.52
CA GLU A 458 -4.48 -2.87 11.05
C GLU A 458 -4.75 -1.88 9.91
N GLY A 459 -5.98 -1.92 9.40
CA GLY A 459 -6.51 -0.96 8.43
C GLY A 459 -6.88 0.40 9.04
N TRP A 460 -7.27 1.33 8.17
CA TRP A 460 -7.76 2.66 8.57
C TRP A 460 -9.08 2.59 9.33
N LYS A 461 -9.21 3.42 10.37
CA LYS A 461 -10.40 3.60 11.20
C LYS A 461 -10.76 5.08 11.24
N LEU A 462 -12.04 5.42 11.07
CA LEU A 462 -12.50 6.81 11.22
C LEU A 462 -12.34 7.24 12.69
N VAL A 463 -11.75 8.41 12.91
CA VAL A 463 -11.64 9.03 14.25
C VAL A 463 -12.84 9.95 14.47
N ALA A 464 -13.03 10.89 13.56
CA ALA A 464 -14.08 11.89 13.63
C ALA A 464 -14.34 12.48 12.23
N GLU A 465 -15.52 13.05 12.05
CA GLU A 465 -15.93 13.78 10.85
C GLU A 465 -16.80 14.99 11.20
N GLY A 466 -17.09 15.84 10.20
CA GLY A 466 -17.93 17.03 10.36
C GLY A 466 -17.15 18.34 10.54
N PHE A 467 -15.83 18.30 10.42
CA PHE A 467 -14.98 19.49 10.41
C PHE A 467 -15.11 20.27 9.11
N LYS A 468 -14.70 21.55 9.12
CA LYS A 468 -14.68 22.38 7.92
C LYS A 468 -13.32 22.42 7.24
N SER A 469 -12.23 22.46 8.00
CA SER A 469 -10.86 22.41 7.47
C SER A 469 -9.84 22.01 8.53
N THR A 470 -9.64 20.70 8.71
CA THR A 470 -8.60 20.14 9.60
C THR A 470 -7.18 20.36 9.03
N ARG A 471 -6.31 21.01 9.80
CA ARG A 471 -4.96 21.42 9.35
C ARG A 471 -3.89 21.31 10.43
N GLY A 472 -2.65 21.19 9.96
CA GLY A 472 -1.39 21.36 10.71
C GLY A 472 -1.36 20.71 12.09
N PRO A 473 -1.53 19.38 12.19
CA PRO A 473 -1.56 18.67 13.46
C PRO A 473 -0.18 18.56 14.12
N ALA A 474 -0.15 18.48 15.46
CA ALA A 474 1.06 18.19 16.24
C ALA A 474 0.77 17.32 17.46
N CYS A 475 1.71 16.45 17.81
CA CYS A 475 1.62 15.54 18.95
C CYS A 475 2.40 16.09 20.15
N ASN A 476 1.84 15.98 21.36
CA ASN A 476 2.57 16.32 22.57
C ASN A 476 3.43 15.15 23.08
N ALA A 477 4.13 15.34 24.20
CA ALA A 477 5.05 14.33 24.75
C ALA A 477 4.35 13.06 25.27
N VAL A 478 3.04 13.10 25.55
CA VAL A 478 2.28 11.95 26.07
C VAL A 478 1.46 11.22 24.99
N GLY A 479 1.43 11.75 23.76
CA GLY A 479 0.74 11.13 22.62
C GLY A 479 -0.59 11.77 22.23
N GLU A 480 -1.03 12.86 22.88
CA GLU A 480 -2.23 13.59 22.47
C GLU A 480 -1.94 14.41 21.20
N VAL A 481 -2.91 14.50 20.30
CA VAL A 481 -2.74 15.20 19.01
C VAL A 481 -3.61 16.44 18.96
N PHE A 482 -3.00 17.59 18.77
CA PHE A 482 -3.67 18.87 18.59
C PHE A 482 -3.76 19.20 17.11
N PHE A 483 -4.84 19.85 16.67
CA PHE A 483 -5.00 20.28 15.29
C PHE A 483 -5.94 21.48 15.18
N ALA A 484 -5.80 22.24 14.10
CA ALA A 484 -6.70 23.35 13.80
C ALA A 484 -7.89 22.90 12.96
N ASP A 485 -9.11 23.34 13.30
CA ASP A 485 -10.21 23.46 12.34
C ASP A 485 -10.31 24.94 11.92
N THR A 486 -9.48 25.29 10.92
CA THR A 486 -9.18 26.67 10.55
C THR A 486 -10.44 27.47 10.23
N THR A 487 -11.36 26.91 9.44
CA THR A 487 -12.59 27.60 9.03
C THR A 487 -13.54 27.78 10.20
N SER A 488 -13.58 26.84 11.15
CA SER A 488 -14.41 26.93 12.35
C SER A 488 -13.82 27.82 13.45
N ASP A 489 -12.57 28.28 13.31
CA ASP A 489 -11.83 29.05 14.32
C ASP A 489 -11.71 28.33 15.66
N ARG A 490 -11.23 27.10 15.59
CA ARG A 490 -11.08 26.17 16.72
C ARG A 490 -9.73 25.47 16.66
N ILE A 491 -9.15 25.21 17.83
CA ILE A 491 -8.17 24.15 18.02
C ILE A 491 -8.85 23.00 18.76
N HIS A 492 -8.63 21.79 18.26
CA HIS A 492 -9.13 20.56 18.85
C HIS A 492 -7.97 19.70 19.36
N ARG A 493 -8.29 18.77 20.27
CA ARG A 493 -7.38 17.77 20.79
C ARG A 493 -7.98 16.38 20.60
N ILE A 494 -7.16 15.43 20.15
CA ILE A 494 -7.44 14.00 20.17
C ILE A 494 -6.78 13.45 21.44
N GLU A 495 -7.61 13.01 22.37
CA GLU A 495 -7.19 12.41 23.64
C GLU A 495 -6.59 11.01 23.43
N LEU A 496 -5.91 10.47 24.45
CA LEU A 496 -5.30 9.14 24.39
C LEU A 496 -6.29 7.99 24.23
N ASP A 497 -7.56 8.19 24.60
CA ASP A 497 -8.65 7.25 24.37
C ASP A 497 -9.26 7.37 22.96
N GLY A 498 -8.82 8.36 22.18
CA GLY A 498 -9.30 8.66 20.83
C GLY A 498 -10.47 9.64 20.76
N THR A 499 -10.97 10.14 21.89
CA THR A 499 -12.01 11.17 21.93
C THR A 499 -11.49 12.47 21.34
N VAL A 500 -12.33 13.18 20.57
CA VAL A 500 -12.00 14.53 20.07
C VAL A 500 -12.70 15.57 20.92
N SER A 501 -11.92 16.49 21.50
CA SER A 501 -12.40 17.57 22.37
C SER A 501 -12.02 18.94 21.80
N GLU A 502 -12.79 19.97 22.16
CA GLU A 502 -12.42 21.36 21.89
C GLU A 502 -11.36 21.81 22.89
N PHE A 503 -10.25 22.37 22.40
CA PHE A 503 -9.14 22.84 23.22
C PHE A 503 -9.11 24.36 23.33
N ALA A 504 -9.34 25.08 22.23
CA ALA A 504 -9.43 26.54 22.22
C ALA A 504 -10.38 27.05 21.12
N THR A 505 -11.01 28.20 21.38
CA THR A 505 -11.88 28.92 20.43
C THR A 505 -11.32 30.30 20.11
N ASP A 506 -11.84 30.92 19.05
CA ASP A 506 -11.51 32.31 18.67
C ASP A 506 -10.01 32.51 18.47
N THR A 507 -9.39 31.48 17.87
CA THR A 507 -7.95 31.31 17.68
C THR A 507 -7.36 32.19 16.57
N GLY A 508 -8.19 33.05 15.96
CA GLY A 508 -7.80 33.90 14.85
C GLY A 508 -7.61 33.12 13.55
N LYS A 509 -8.43 32.09 13.31
CA LYS A 509 -8.35 31.19 12.14
C LYS A 509 -6.97 30.52 12.04
N ALA A 510 -6.51 29.93 13.14
CA ALA A 510 -5.24 29.21 13.15
C ALA A 510 -5.17 28.18 12.02
N HIS A 511 -4.04 28.15 11.31
CA HIS A 511 -3.80 27.22 10.20
C HIS A 511 -2.97 26.02 10.64
N CYS A 512 -2.03 26.22 11.57
CA CYS A 512 -1.13 25.16 12.03
C CYS A 512 -0.85 25.29 13.53
N VAL A 513 -0.65 24.15 14.19
CA VAL A 513 -0.24 24.06 15.58
C VAL A 513 1.10 23.35 15.72
N THR A 514 1.84 23.67 16.78
CA THR A 514 3.01 22.91 17.24
C THR A 514 3.02 22.90 18.78
N VAL A 515 3.75 21.97 19.39
CA VAL A 515 3.83 21.84 20.86
C VAL A 515 5.24 22.18 21.32
N GLY A 516 5.37 23.13 22.27
CA GLY A 516 6.62 23.57 22.87
C GLY A 516 7.13 22.64 23.99
N ALA A 517 8.40 22.78 24.38
CA ALA A 517 9.06 21.91 25.36
C ALA A 517 8.50 22.06 26.77
N ASP A 518 7.85 23.19 27.01
CA ASP A 518 7.04 23.51 28.18
C ASP A 518 5.63 22.89 28.14
N GLY A 519 5.26 22.20 27.04
CA GLY A 519 3.94 21.62 26.81
C GLY A 519 2.91 22.60 26.26
N ASN A 520 3.27 23.88 26.05
CA ASN A 520 2.35 24.87 25.50
C ASN A 520 2.08 24.60 24.01
N VAL A 521 0.86 24.86 23.57
CA VAL A 521 0.48 24.75 22.16
C VAL A 521 0.68 26.11 21.50
N PHE A 522 1.51 26.17 20.46
CA PHE A 522 1.71 27.37 19.67
C PHE A 522 0.90 27.28 18.38
N THR A 523 0.29 28.39 17.98
CA THR A 523 -0.49 28.46 16.74
C THR A 523 -0.04 29.62 15.88
N ILE A 524 -0.16 29.44 14.57
CA ILE A 524 0.04 30.50 13.58
C ILE A 524 -1.16 30.58 12.64
N SER A 525 -1.42 31.78 12.12
CA SER A 525 -2.53 32.06 11.22
C SER A 525 -2.07 32.91 10.04
N GLU A 526 -2.66 32.63 8.87
CA GLU A 526 -2.49 33.43 7.66
C GLU A 526 -3.36 34.70 7.65
N GLN A 527 -4.18 34.91 8.68
CA GLN A 527 -5.16 36.00 8.72
C GLN A 527 -4.96 36.94 9.92
N SER A 528 -4.62 36.41 11.10
CA SER A 528 -4.56 37.22 12.31
C SER A 528 -3.30 38.06 12.42
N GLY A 529 -2.22 37.65 11.74
CA GLY A 529 -0.89 38.24 11.90
C GLY A 529 -0.24 37.93 13.25
N LYS A 530 -0.80 37.01 14.04
CA LYS A 530 -0.37 36.71 15.40
C LYS A 530 0.13 35.28 15.55
N LEU A 531 1.27 35.14 16.21
CA LEU A 531 1.74 33.90 16.79
C LEU A 531 1.22 33.84 18.23
N MET A 532 0.42 32.82 18.54
CA MET A 532 -0.20 32.63 19.86
C MET A 532 0.43 31.44 20.58
N SER A 533 0.43 31.47 21.92
CA SER A 533 0.74 30.33 22.79
C SER A 533 -0.45 30.09 23.72
N TYR A 534 -0.82 28.83 23.90
CA TYR A 534 -1.91 28.38 24.75
C TYR A 534 -1.36 27.43 25.82
N ASP A 535 -1.71 27.68 27.07
CA ASP A 535 -1.38 26.78 28.17
C ASP A 535 -2.22 25.49 28.13
N ALA A 536 -1.96 24.55 29.04
CA ALA A 536 -2.67 23.28 29.13
C ALA A 536 -4.20 23.41 29.34
N THR A 537 -4.69 24.59 29.73
CA THR A 537 -6.12 24.89 29.91
C THR A 537 -6.76 25.50 28.67
N GLY A 538 -5.99 25.76 27.61
CA GLY A 538 -6.46 26.43 26.40
C GLY A 538 -6.48 27.95 26.49
N LYS A 539 -5.84 28.55 27.51
CA LYS A 539 -5.79 30.01 27.65
C LYS A 539 -4.66 30.60 26.80
N GLY A 540 -5.04 31.43 25.83
CA GLY A 540 -4.12 32.04 24.86
C GLY A 540 -3.39 33.30 25.35
N SER A 541 -2.18 33.49 24.84
CA SER A 541 -1.35 34.70 24.96
C SER A 541 -0.61 34.99 23.66
N VAL A 542 -0.36 36.27 23.36
CA VAL A 542 0.37 36.68 22.15
C VAL A 542 1.87 36.52 22.39
N VAL A 543 2.54 35.78 21.50
CA VAL A 543 4.00 35.62 21.50
C VAL A 543 4.65 36.61 20.56
N MET A 544 4.03 36.85 19.40
CA MET A 544 4.53 37.77 18.38
C MET A 544 3.40 38.30 17.49
N GLU A 545 3.55 39.55 17.04
CA GLU A 545 2.66 40.19 16.08
C GLU A 545 3.37 40.41 14.73
N ASP A 546 2.59 40.83 13.73
CA ASP A 546 3.00 41.12 12.37
C ASP A 546 3.65 39.92 11.65
N ILE A 547 3.10 38.72 11.83
CA ILE A 547 3.53 37.51 11.12
C ILE A 547 2.34 36.70 10.61
N LEU A 548 2.09 36.76 9.31
CA LEU A 548 1.09 35.97 8.60
C LEU A 548 1.70 34.64 8.19
N GLY A 549 1.52 33.62 9.01
CA GLY A 549 2.21 32.34 8.84
C GLY A 549 1.28 31.18 8.50
N HIS A 550 1.81 30.27 7.70
CA HIS A 550 1.14 29.08 7.18
C HIS A 550 1.40 27.85 8.06
N SER A 551 2.67 27.60 8.41
CA SER A 551 3.08 26.51 9.32
C SER A 551 4.01 27.03 10.41
N ILE A 552 4.02 26.33 11.55
CA ILE A 552 4.88 26.62 12.69
C ILE A 552 5.55 25.32 13.19
N LEU A 553 6.80 25.43 13.67
CA LEU A 553 7.57 24.30 14.20
C LEU A 553 8.36 24.74 15.44
N ALA A 554 8.10 24.10 16.58
CA ALA A 554 8.85 24.34 17.81
C ALA A 554 10.14 23.52 17.87
N ARG A 555 11.21 24.11 18.43
CA ARG A 555 12.50 23.46 18.66
C ARG A 555 12.77 23.22 20.14
N PRO A 556 13.64 22.25 20.49
CA PRO A 556 14.00 21.97 21.87
C PRO A 556 14.67 23.16 22.59
N ASP A 557 15.30 24.09 21.85
CA ASP A 557 15.90 25.30 22.41
C ASP A 557 14.88 26.43 22.67
N GLY A 558 13.59 26.17 22.47
CA GLY A 558 12.49 27.14 22.63
C GLY A 558 12.30 28.08 21.45
N SER A 559 13.16 28.01 20.42
CA SER A 559 12.94 28.79 19.19
C SER A 559 11.85 28.17 18.31
N LEU A 560 11.24 29.00 17.45
CA LEU A 560 10.18 28.58 16.54
C LEU A 560 10.60 28.89 15.09
N TYR A 561 10.32 27.98 14.16
CA TYR A 561 10.30 28.31 12.74
C TYR A 561 8.87 28.58 12.28
N VAL A 562 8.69 29.57 11.41
CA VAL A 562 7.40 29.89 10.79
C VAL A 562 7.57 29.98 9.27
N THR A 563 6.74 29.29 8.51
CA THR A 563 6.60 29.53 7.06
C THR A 563 5.57 30.62 6.81
N THR A 564 5.83 31.46 5.82
CA THR A 564 4.92 32.53 5.40
C THR A 564 4.84 32.52 3.88
N ASN A 565 3.66 32.75 3.31
CA ASN A 565 3.49 32.99 1.88
C ASN A 565 3.09 34.46 1.74
N GLY A 566 3.81 35.24 0.92
CA GLY A 566 3.80 36.71 1.00
C GLY A 566 2.40 37.36 0.93
N ASP A 567 2.29 38.63 1.34
CA ASP A 567 1.02 39.37 1.52
C ASP A 567 0.13 39.51 0.26
N LYS A 568 0.67 39.15 -0.92
CA LYS A 568 -0.06 39.09 -2.19
C LYS A 568 -0.28 37.63 -2.56
N ALA A 569 -1.45 37.31 -3.11
CA ALA A 569 -1.71 36.00 -3.72
C ALA A 569 -0.54 35.61 -4.64
N HIS A 570 0.01 34.41 -4.45
CA HIS A 570 1.18 33.86 -5.17
C HIS A 570 2.53 34.58 -4.90
N GLY A 571 2.67 35.34 -3.82
CA GLY A 571 3.97 35.83 -3.35
C GLY A 571 4.90 34.67 -2.93
N PRO A 572 6.23 34.82 -3.05
CA PRO A 572 7.16 33.75 -2.72
C PRO A 572 7.10 33.42 -1.23
N GLY A 573 7.09 32.12 -0.93
CA GLY A 573 7.23 31.57 0.40
C GLY A 573 8.58 31.91 1.02
N SER A 574 8.58 32.07 2.35
CA SER A 574 9.75 32.36 3.17
C SER A 574 9.72 31.55 4.47
N VAL A 575 10.89 31.35 5.08
CA VAL A 575 11.04 30.74 6.40
C VAL A 575 11.60 31.78 7.37
N TRP A 576 10.99 31.88 8.54
CA TRP A 576 11.38 32.79 9.60
C TRP A 576 11.78 32.01 10.86
N LEU A 577 12.84 32.45 11.52
CA LEU A 577 13.25 32.01 12.84
C LEU A 577 12.77 33.03 13.88
N ILE A 578 12.02 32.57 14.87
CA ILE A 578 11.60 33.32 16.04
C ILE A 578 12.46 32.88 17.23
N LYS A 579 13.32 33.77 17.73
CA LYS A 579 14.25 33.48 18.81
C LYS A 579 14.54 34.75 19.61
N ASP A 580 14.53 34.64 20.94
CA ASP A 580 14.80 35.76 21.86
C ASP A 580 13.94 37.01 21.58
N GLY A 581 12.66 36.79 21.27
CA GLY A 581 11.70 37.85 20.93
C GLY A 581 11.90 38.52 19.56
N LYS A 582 12.82 38.01 18.73
CA LYS A 582 13.12 38.55 17.39
C LYS A 582 12.68 37.60 16.29
N LYS A 583 12.21 38.14 15.17
CA LYS A 583 11.98 37.40 13.92
C LYS A 583 13.07 37.67 12.91
N THR A 584 13.70 36.61 12.39
CA THR A 584 14.76 36.67 11.39
C THR A 584 14.38 35.82 10.20
N ARG A 585 14.37 36.40 8.99
CA ARG A 585 14.13 35.62 7.76
C ARG A 585 15.37 34.78 7.44
N VAL A 586 15.20 33.46 7.36
CA VAL A 586 16.28 32.49 7.14
C VAL A 586 16.20 31.79 5.78
N ASP A 587 15.09 31.93 5.04
CA ASP A 587 14.98 31.53 3.64
C ASP A 587 13.89 32.32 2.90
N THR A 588 13.95 32.34 1.57
CA THR A 588 12.97 32.99 0.69
C THR A 588 12.95 32.36 -0.72
N GLY A 589 12.04 32.80 -1.59
CA GLY A 589 11.97 32.31 -2.98
C GLY A 589 11.38 30.90 -3.13
N ILE A 590 10.68 30.40 -2.12
CA ILE A 590 9.96 29.12 -2.16
C ILE A 590 8.65 29.34 -2.94
N LYS A 591 8.21 28.42 -3.79
CA LYS A 591 6.95 28.64 -4.55
C LYS A 591 5.73 28.77 -3.64
N PHE A 592 5.64 27.91 -2.64
CA PHE A 592 4.62 27.94 -1.59
C PHE A 592 5.14 27.17 -0.38
N ALA A 593 5.57 27.87 0.66
CA ALA A 593 6.17 27.27 1.84
C ALA A 593 5.09 26.73 2.78
N THR A 594 5.16 25.45 3.13
CA THR A 594 4.14 24.77 3.94
C THR A 594 4.74 24.19 5.23
N GLY A 595 4.49 22.92 5.53
CA GLY A 595 4.91 22.20 6.73
C GLY A 595 6.41 22.07 6.88
N MET A 596 6.86 22.09 8.12
CA MET A 596 8.25 21.86 8.50
C MET A 596 8.35 20.84 9.61
N THR A 597 9.45 20.08 9.61
CA THR A 597 9.85 19.21 10.72
C THR A 597 11.37 19.03 10.68
N TYR A 598 11.98 18.58 11.77
CA TYR A 598 13.37 18.13 11.76
C TYR A 598 13.46 16.64 12.04
N ARG A 599 14.51 16.00 11.52
CA ARG A 599 14.83 14.60 11.80
C ARG A 599 15.16 14.42 13.30
N PRO A 600 14.96 13.24 13.92
CA PRO A 600 15.21 13.03 15.35
C PRO A 600 16.61 13.40 15.87
N ASP A 601 17.62 13.50 15.00
CA ASP A 601 18.97 13.97 15.32
C ASP A 601 19.15 15.51 15.22
N GLN A 602 18.06 16.23 14.98
CA GLN A 602 17.85 17.68 15.15
C GLN A 602 18.67 18.63 14.27
N TRP A 603 19.58 18.14 13.42
CA TRP A 603 20.37 19.00 12.54
C TRP A 603 19.76 19.17 11.13
N LEU A 604 18.95 18.21 10.68
CA LEU A 604 18.34 18.20 9.35
C LEU A 604 16.89 18.71 9.44
N LEU A 605 16.63 19.88 8.86
CA LEU A 605 15.28 20.41 8.68
C LEU A 605 14.72 19.98 7.33
N SER A 606 13.46 19.58 7.30
CA SER A 606 12.66 19.36 6.10
C SER A 606 11.55 20.40 6.00
N MET A 607 11.36 20.99 4.82
CA MET A 607 10.30 21.97 4.56
C MET A 607 9.62 21.67 3.23
N ALA A 608 8.31 21.42 3.26
CA ALA A 608 7.52 21.09 2.08
C ALA A 608 7.18 22.33 1.24
N GLU A 609 7.34 22.21 -0.08
CA GLU A 609 6.88 23.22 -1.03
C GLU A 609 5.59 22.74 -1.71
N GLY A 610 4.45 23.31 -1.31
CA GLY A 610 3.13 22.78 -1.66
C GLY A 610 2.75 22.89 -3.14
N HIS A 611 3.39 23.80 -3.89
CA HIS A 611 3.21 23.96 -5.35
C HIS A 611 4.35 23.32 -6.16
N SER A 612 4.90 22.20 -5.65
CA SER A 612 5.85 21.37 -6.38
C SER A 612 5.83 19.92 -5.89
N LYS A 613 6.86 19.16 -6.29
CA LYS A 613 7.10 17.78 -5.89
C LYS A 613 8.28 17.64 -4.93
N TRP A 614 8.66 18.73 -4.26
CA TRP A 614 9.86 18.81 -3.46
C TRP A 614 9.56 19.07 -1.99
N VAL A 615 10.22 18.30 -1.13
CA VAL A 615 10.53 18.73 0.22
C VAL A 615 12.00 19.12 0.25
N TYR A 616 12.28 20.36 0.63
CA TYR A 616 13.63 20.87 0.74
C TYR A 616 14.27 20.35 2.03
N SER A 617 15.56 20.03 1.94
CA SER A 617 16.39 19.77 3.12
C SER A 617 17.26 20.99 3.44
N TYR A 618 17.53 21.20 4.72
CA TYR A 618 18.46 22.22 5.22
C TYR A 618 19.27 21.66 6.37
N GLN A 619 20.51 22.12 6.49
CA GLN A 619 21.27 22.00 7.73
C GLN A 619 20.94 23.18 8.66
N ILE A 620 20.59 22.87 9.90
CA ILE A 620 20.39 23.85 10.97
C ILE A 620 21.73 24.15 11.64
N ASN A 621 22.12 25.43 11.68
CA ASN A 621 23.29 25.89 12.43
C ASN A 621 22.97 26.04 13.93
N ASN A 622 24.02 26.15 14.76
CA ASN A 622 23.89 26.31 16.21
C ASN A 622 23.07 27.55 16.61
N ASP A 623 23.11 28.61 15.80
CA ASP A 623 22.31 29.83 16.03
C ASP A 623 20.85 29.70 15.55
N GLY A 624 20.50 28.63 14.83
CA GLY A 624 19.19 28.40 14.22
C GLY A 624 19.06 28.91 12.78
N THR A 625 20.11 29.50 12.19
CA THR A 625 20.10 29.83 10.76
C THR A 625 20.18 28.56 9.91
N LEU A 626 19.72 28.65 8.66
CA LEU A 626 19.68 27.52 7.72
C LEU A 626 20.77 27.65 6.67
N LYS A 627 21.39 26.53 6.29
CA LYS A 627 22.35 26.44 5.18
C LYS A 627 22.17 25.16 4.38
N ASN A 628 22.85 25.07 3.24
CA ASN A 628 22.87 23.88 2.38
C ASN A 628 21.46 23.43 1.96
N LYS A 629 20.62 24.40 1.54
CA LYS A 629 19.29 24.15 1.00
C LYS A 629 19.39 23.29 -0.26
N GLU A 630 18.66 22.18 -0.30
CA GLU A 630 18.63 21.29 -1.47
C GLU A 630 17.21 20.78 -1.74
N ARG A 631 16.83 20.64 -3.01
CA ARG A 631 15.60 19.90 -3.39
C ARG A 631 15.89 18.42 -3.24
N PHE A 632 15.54 17.88 -2.08
CA PHE A 632 16.07 16.59 -1.67
C PHE A 632 15.03 15.47 -1.78
N PHE A 633 13.90 15.59 -1.08
CA PHE A 633 12.89 14.54 -1.15
C PHE A 633 11.98 14.73 -2.36
N HIS A 634 11.87 13.69 -3.17
CA HIS A 634 11.09 13.70 -4.41
C HIS A 634 9.76 12.98 -4.20
N LEU A 635 8.69 13.76 -4.23
CA LEU A 635 7.30 13.30 -4.09
C LEU A 635 6.76 12.83 -5.45
N HIS A 636 5.94 11.79 -5.41
CA HIS A 636 5.10 11.39 -6.53
C HIS A 636 4.01 12.44 -6.79
N VAL A 637 3.72 12.67 -8.06
CA VAL A 637 2.66 13.53 -8.58
C VAL A 637 1.86 12.69 -9.57
N ALA A 638 0.55 12.63 -9.40
CA ALA A 638 -0.32 11.93 -10.33
C ALA A 638 -0.34 12.66 -11.69
N GLU A 639 -0.60 11.96 -12.79
CA GLU A 639 -0.52 12.54 -14.13
C GLU A 639 -1.42 13.77 -14.33
N TRP A 640 -2.58 13.79 -13.67
CA TRP A 640 -3.55 14.88 -13.76
C TRP A 640 -3.24 16.08 -12.84
N ASP A 641 -2.28 15.94 -11.93
CA ASP A 641 -1.92 16.96 -10.95
C ASP A 641 -0.68 17.76 -11.39
N ASP A 642 -0.68 19.07 -11.11
CA ASP A 642 0.50 19.92 -11.38
C ASP A 642 1.59 19.82 -10.29
N ASP A 643 1.22 19.34 -9.09
CA ASP A 643 2.08 19.26 -7.92
C ASP A 643 1.64 18.16 -6.94
N ALA A 644 2.49 17.84 -5.95
CA ALA A 644 2.14 16.86 -4.92
C ALA A 644 1.15 17.42 -3.88
N GLY A 645 0.99 18.74 -3.80
CA GLY A 645 0.16 19.40 -2.80
C GLY A 645 0.61 19.16 -1.38
N ALA A 646 1.93 19.10 -1.14
CA ALA A 646 2.52 18.83 0.16
C ALA A 646 2.13 19.92 1.17
N GLU A 647 1.61 19.53 2.34
CA GLU A 647 1.09 20.47 3.34
C GLU A 647 1.75 20.30 4.70
N SER A 648 1.64 19.11 5.28
CA SER A 648 2.19 18.77 6.60
C SER A 648 3.29 17.73 6.42
N VAL A 649 4.34 17.84 7.22
CA VAL A 649 5.46 16.88 7.26
C VAL A 649 5.74 16.54 8.72
N CYS A 650 5.94 15.26 9.01
CA CYS A 650 6.47 14.82 10.30
C CYS A 650 7.54 13.74 10.13
N TYR A 651 8.33 13.54 11.18
CA TYR A 651 9.23 12.38 11.29
C TYR A 651 8.71 11.44 12.37
N SER A 652 8.93 10.14 12.18
CA SER A 652 8.90 9.19 13.28
C SER A 652 10.22 9.19 14.05
N SER A 653 10.20 8.63 15.26
CA SER A 653 11.39 8.48 16.10
C SER A 653 12.47 7.60 15.45
N GLU A 654 12.08 6.69 14.55
CA GLU A 654 12.96 5.86 13.73
C GLU A 654 13.63 6.63 12.58
N GLY A 655 13.23 7.89 12.36
CA GLY A 655 13.81 8.77 11.34
C GLY A 655 13.15 8.69 9.97
N ARG A 656 11.95 8.09 9.87
CA ARG A 656 11.17 8.05 8.61
C ARG A 656 10.34 9.32 8.44
N GLN A 657 10.39 9.93 7.26
CA GLN A 657 9.60 11.12 6.93
C GLN A 657 8.22 10.72 6.39
N PHE A 658 7.17 11.37 6.88
CA PHE A 658 5.79 11.25 6.41
C PHE A 658 5.33 12.62 5.91
N VAL A 659 4.76 12.66 4.71
CA VAL A 659 4.33 13.89 4.04
C VAL A 659 2.86 13.76 3.65
N ALA A 660 2.02 14.69 4.08
CA ALA A 660 0.63 14.80 3.66
C ALA A 660 0.55 15.41 2.25
N THR A 661 -0.08 14.70 1.30
CA THR A 661 -0.12 15.07 -0.13
C THR A 661 -1.50 14.78 -0.75
N ARG A 662 -1.67 15.18 -2.02
CA ARG A 662 -2.84 14.84 -2.86
C ARG A 662 -3.06 13.33 -2.99
N SER A 663 -2.00 12.54 -3.19
CA SER A 663 -2.07 11.09 -3.36
C SER A 663 -2.24 10.29 -2.05
N GLY A 664 -2.24 10.98 -0.90
CA GLY A 664 -2.25 10.37 0.43
C GLY A 664 -1.03 10.77 1.26
N ILE A 665 -0.56 9.87 2.13
CA ILE A 665 0.67 10.06 2.89
C ILE A 665 1.84 9.45 2.12
N GLN A 666 2.79 10.28 1.70
CA GLN A 666 4.02 9.83 1.04
C GLN A 666 5.14 9.69 2.07
N ILE A 667 5.87 8.59 1.96
CA ILE A 667 6.91 8.21 2.91
C ILE A 667 8.22 8.03 2.13
N SER A 668 9.21 8.84 2.48
CA SER A 668 10.48 8.90 1.78
C SER A 668 11.55 8.04 2.45
N ALA A 669 12.46 7.52 1.63
CA ALA A 669 13.75 7.04 2.11
C ALA A 669 14.58 8.18 2.68
N ASP A 670 15.57 7.84 3.50
CA ASP A 670 16.50 8.81 4.07
C ASP A 670 17.41 9.47 3.03
N ASP A 671 17.60 8.84 1.87
CA ASP A 671 18.33 9.37 0.72
C ASP A 671 17.44 10.13 -0.30
N GLY A 672 16.15 10.34 0.00
CA GLY A 672 15.29 11.29 -0.73
C GLY A 672 14.05 10.74 -1.43
N PRO A 673 14.08 9.63 -2.20
CA PRO A 673 12.94 9.23 -3.00
C PRO A 673 11.75 8.73 -2.16
N THR A 674 10.53 9.05 -2.59
CA THR A 674 9.32 8.43 -2.07
C THR A 674 9.32 6.94 -2.38
N GLN A 675 9.18 6.10 -1.35
CA GLN A 675 9.15 4.65 -1.45
C GLN A 675 7.79 4.04 -1.11
N VAL A 676 6.98 4.71 -0.28
CA VAL A 676 5.67 4.21 0.12
C VAL A 676 4.63 5.33 0.03
N ILE A 677 3.43 5.01 -0.44
CA ILE A 677 2.28 5.93 -0.51
C ILE A 677 1.06 5.24 0.10
N LEU A 678 0.52 5.85 1.16
CA LEU A 678 -0.66 5.34 1.86
C LEU A 678 -1.85 6.23 1.52
N SER A 679 -2.79 5.69 0.76
CA SER A 679 -4.08 6.36 0.49
C SER A 679 -5.05 6.11 1.67
N VAL A 680 -5.91 7.09 1.93
CA VAL A 680 -7.02 6.94 2.88
C VAL A 680 -8.24 6.30 2.20
N PRO A 681 -9.18 5.68 2.94
CA PRO A 681 -10.26 4.88 2.36
C PRO A 681 -11.16 5.59 1.34
N ASP A 682 -11.37 6.90 1.49
CA ASP A 682 -12.20 7.71 0.59
C ASP A 682 -11.39 8.47 -0.47
N PHE A 683 -10.09 8.17 -0.59
CA PHE A 683 -9.14 8.81 -1.52
C PHE A 683 -9.08 10.34 -1.40
N SER A 684 -9.56 10.90 -0.29
CA SER A 684 -9.48 12.34 -0.04
C SER A 684 -8.02 12.79 0.12
N ARG A 685 -7.74 14.03 -0.33
CA ARG A 685 -6.44 14.67 -0.12
C ARG A 685 -6.13 14.70 1.38
N VAL A 686 -4.93 14.26 1.73
CA VAL A 686 -4.42 14.38 3.10
C VAL A 686 -3.76 15.75 3.24
N THR A 687 -4.30 16.57 4.12
CA THR A 687 -3.84 17.94 4.41
C THR A 687 -3.01 18.03 5.70
N GLY A 688 -3.05 17.00 6.54
CA GLY A 688 -2.28 16.90 7.77
C GLY A 688 -1.86 15.46 8.05
N VAL A 689 -0.64 15.27 8.56
CA VAL A 689 -0.16 13.96 9.00
C VAL A 689 0.51 14.09 10.37
N CYS A 690 0.23 13.16 11.28
CA CYS A 690 0.81 13.15 12.62
C CYS A 690 0.94 11.73 13.16
N LEU A 691 1.94 11.50 14.00
CA LEU A 691 2.07 10.27 14.80
C LEU A 691 1.77 10.60 16.25
N GLY A 692 1.02 9.73 16.93
CA GLY A 692 0.66 9.91 18.34
C GLY A 692 -0.01 8.68 18.94
N GLY A 693 -0.95 8.91 19.85
CA GLY A 693 -1.58 7.87 20.66
C GLY A 693 -0.72 7.45 21.85
N LYS A 694 -1.31 6.70 22.78
CA LYS A 694 -0.71 6.29 24.06
C LYS A 694 0.68 5.63 23.90
N ASP A 695 0.85 4.83 22.86
CA ASP A 695 2.10 4.11 22.58
C ASP A 695 2.94 4.83 21.50
N GLY A 696 2.46 5.97 20.96
CA GLY A 696 3.12 6.73 19.90
C GLY A 696 3.03 6.10 18.49
N ASP A 697 2.47 4.92 18.36
CA ASP A 697 2.42 4.07 17.15
C ASP A 697 1.16 4.30 16.27
N THR A 698 0.41 5.36 16.51
CA THR A 698 -0.82 5.67 15.77
C THR A 698 -0.57 6.75 14.74
N LEU A 699 -0.75 6.41 13.46
CA LEU A 699 -0.71 7.34 12.33
C LEU A 699 -2.08 7.98 12.14
N PHE A 700 -2.12 9.31 12.12
CA PHE A 700 -3.29 10.12 11.85
C PHE A 700 -3.18 10.80 10.49
N ALA A 701 -4.25 10.72 9.70
CA ALA A 701 -4.41 11.42 8.43
C ALA A 701 -5.60 12.39 8.53
N PHE A 702 -5.35 13.67 8.26
CA PHE A 702 -6.35 14.74 8.31
C PHE A 702 -6.74 15.12 6.89
N CYS A 703 -8.03 15.11 6.58
CA CYS A 703 -8.56 15.13 5.22
C CYS A 703 -9.60 16.25 5.01
N GLY A 704 -9.37 17.42 5.61
CA GLY A 704 -10.27 18.57 5.56
C GLY A 704 -11.50 18.43 6.47
N SER A 705 -12.39 17.47 6.18
CA SER A 705 -13.63 17.26 6.97
C SER A 705 -13.61 16.00 7.83
N ARG A 706 -12.63 15.12 7.61
CA ARG A 706 -12.49 13.82 8.29
C ARG A 706 -11.08 13.61 8.81
N ILE A 707 -10.98 12.74 9.81
CA ILE A 707 -9.72 12.28 10.38
C ILE A 707 -9.73 10.76 10.42
N TRP A 708 -8.69 10.15 9.85
CA TRP A 708 -8.47 8.71 9.86
C TRP A 708 -7.30 8.36 10.77
N LYS A 709 -7.33 7.18 11.39
CA LYS A 709 -6.19 6.62 12.13
C LYS A 709 -5.91 5.17 11.77
N ARG A 710 -4.66 4.74 11.95
CA ARG A 710 -4.27 3.32 11.97
C ARG A 710 -3.03 3.12 12.83
N LYS A 711 -2.86 1.89 13.33
CA LYS A 711 -1.62 1.47 14.00
C LYS A 711 -0.55 1.15 12.96
N ILE A 712 0.69 1.55 13.21
CA ILE A 712 1.85 1.30 12.35
C ILE A 712 3.08 0.89 13.18
N GLN A 713 4.13 0.41 12.53
CA GLN A 713 5.37 -0.01 13.20
C GLN A 713 6.29 1.15 13.64
N HIS A 714 5.93 2.40 13.33
CA HIS A 714 6.74 3.59 13.59
C HIS A 714 6.11 4.46 14.69
N HIS A 715 6.95 5.11 15.48
CA HIS A 715 6.51 5.81 16.68
C HIS A 715 6.69 7.33 16.58
N ALA A 716 5.81 8.06 17.25
CA ALA A 716 5.84 9.50 17.37
C ALA A 716 7.12 10.00 18.01
N MET A 717 7.64 11.12 17.51
CA MET A 717 8.64 11.90 18.25
C MET A 717 8.05 12.62 19.47
N GLY A 718 6.71 12.73 19.56
CA GLY A 718 6.03 13.60 20.51
C GLY A 718 6.33 15.08 20.24
N ALA A 719 6.26 15.91 21.29
CA ALA A 719 6.64 17.32 21.18
C ALA A 719 8.16 17.47 20.93
N PHE A 720 8.97 16.59 21.52
CA PHE A 720 10.44 16.56 21.40
C PHE A 720 10.97 15.15 21.51
N SER A 721 11.98 14.86 20.69
CA SER A 721 12.85 13.70 20.85
C SER A 721 14.12 14.15 21.57
N PRO A 722 14.60 13.45 22.62
CA PRO A 722 16.02 13.49 22.98
C PRO A 722 16.86 13.21 21.73
N TRP A 723 18.11 13.67 21.65
CA TRP A 723 18.98 13.29 20.53
C TRP A 723 18.92 11.77 20.36
N THR A 724 18.43 11.31 19.22
CA THR A 724 18.25 9.90 18.93
C THR A 724 19.04 9.60 17.67
N LYS A 725 19.96 8.63 17.79
CA LYS A 725 20.74 8.16 16.64
C LYS A 725 19.78 7.56 15.62
N VAL A 726 19.72 8.15 14.43
CA VAL A 726 19.01 7.58 13.28
C VAL A 726 19.95 6.59 12.60
N ASN A 727 19.49 5.36 12.38
CA ASN A 727 20.19 4.39 11.55
C ASN A 727 19.73 4.57 10.11
N ALA A 728 20.68 4.66 9.18
CA ALA A 728 20.37 4.81 7.77
C ALA A 728 19.52 3.63 7.27
N THR A 729 18.50 3.93 6.46
CA THR A 729 17.74 2.88 5.79
C THR A 729 18.56 2.39 4.61
N LYS A 730 19.34 1.31 4.80
CA LYS A 730 20.11 0.71 3.72
C LYS A 730 19.19 0.40 2.54
N LEU A 731 19.59 0.83 1.34
CA LEU A 731 18.87 0.61 0.07
C LEU A 731 18.52 -0.86 -0.14
#